data_AF-A0A951MCA7-F1
#
_entry.id   AF-A0A951MCA7-F1
#
_cell.length_a   1.000
_cell.length_b   1.000
_cell.length_c   1.000
_cell.angle_alpha   90.00
_cell.angle_beta   90.00
_cell.angle_gamma   90.00
#
_symmetry.space_group_name_H-M   'P 1'
#
loop_
_entity.id
_entity.type
_entity.pdbx_description
1 polymer ?
#
loop_
_entity_poly.entity_id
_entity_poly.type
_entity_poly.pdbx_seq_one_letter_code
_entity_poly.pdbx_strand_id
1 'polypeptide(L)'
;MNRKIWIFLFLCVVCTNSIAQKVHTMERDTVYFEEFLGREKFQYFIDEDSSLVKSGSYAFTSELYNQLLSNELTQLEIDGKYSNNRFEGVWEYKLFELEVELLKIRDGRTVVLENNLDGIERTARLNYKQGKPEGAWKIENIIITSNRKSQETTGGTINFKEGTAIGNFSFDDPKDRNFVRGTLNEEGFLEGELTIRFVRDGDEIKEVRTFKDGFLLKLSKFNETEGKLEAEIFYKDVQSQLEDADGRIEDINFTISEEGFGIGFQNGYNLGDEKLTEQEEGNEKINIILNRYKRFATGLVNERDEPQFNLTRRFKFVYPEEEEDIIRDVQPRLNIMLEEFNDFLSNPQFILNRDRIDSLPYVFGFIDHSRKRVQDMLEVIEQMEDGFFDFLYRPNFYPNGLTGLNQPSTFTYEENGKEEEAEYDLGVYVDSGFDLISQIAEVTEVLRERTNELLDFSFMEIRIFDEQATIDSLDSDIVQLKTRADALYSFLQEIPADRTFEEMPLDYRVYRVIHNNTLVRLQDEYLDAEDYEEKVAKGEELTCMLQYLIDQHDEILYIEEMPERLDKTFTRFSPNPFFERDIETKILPNIYGKGTGPLFQSYAENLFESSSCKSLQSNLEKFRKLEDRLKELAKRSDSEEVVRLDRALRRENIPNRIERLLNL
;
A
#
# COMPACT_ATOMS: atom_id res chain seq x y z
N MET A 1 90.17 -52.37 -12.47
CA MET A 1 90.46 -51.73 -13.78
C MET A 1 89.12 -51.33 -14.38
N ASN A 2 88.65 -50.08 -14.32
CA ASN A 2 89.17 -48.79 -14.81
C ASN A 2 88.42 -48.33 -16.08
N ARG A 3 87.95 -47.07 -16.00
CA ARG A 3 87.38 -46.14 -17.01
C ARG A 3 85.85 -46.13 -17.06
N LYS A 4 85.13 -45.29 -16.30
CA LYS A 4 85.33 -43.90 -15.83
C LYS A 4 85.22 -42.85 -16.96
N ILE A 5 84.25 -41.94 -16.73
CA ILE A 5 84.19 -40.53 -17.18
C ILE A 5 83.64 -40.34 -18.60
N TRP A 6 82.41 -39.79 -18.71
CA TRP A 6 82.04 -38.68 -19.63
C TRP A 6 80.54 -38.27 -19.62
N ILE A 7 79.79 -38.52 -18.54
CA ILE A 7 78.45 -37.90 -18.34
C ILE A 7 78.40 -37.29 -16.93
N PHE A 8 79.24 -36.29 -16.71
CA PHE A 8 79.28 -35.48 -15.48
C PHE A 8 79.45 -33.99 -15.79
N LEU A 9 79.04 -33.55 -16.98
CA LEU A 9 79.27 -32.18 -17.45
C LEU A 9 78.04 -31.58 -18.15
N PHE A 10 76.86 -31.85 -17.58
CA PHE A 10 75.64 -31.09 -17.80
C PHE A 10 74.89 -30.95 -16.46
N LEU A 11 75.64 -30.60 -15.41
CA LEU A 11 75.14 -30.40 -14.04
C LEU A 11 75.64 -29.07 -13.44
N CYS A 12 75.99 -28.10 -14.29
CA CYS A 12 76.33 -26.74 -13.88
C CYS A 12 75.63 -25.76 -14.82
N VAL A 13 74.98 -24.76 -14.23
CA VAL A 13 74.31 -23.60 -14.86
C VAL A 13 72.85 -23.81 -15.26
N VAL A 14 72.03 -24.27 -14.31
CA VAL A 14 70.79 -23.55 -14.00
C VAL A 14 70.81 -23.31 -12.49
N CYS A 15 71.63 -22.36 -12.07
CA CYS A 15 71.39 -21.67 -10.82
C CYS A 15 70.09 -20.91 -11.04
N THR A 16 68.96 -21.51 -10.67
CA THR A 16 67.74 -20.74 -10.40
C THR A 16 68.17 -19.71 -9.37
N ASN A 17 68.21 -18.45 -9.79
CA ASN A 17 68.30 -17.31 -8.90
C ASN A 17 67.08 -17.36 -8.00
N SER A 18 67.15 -18.12 -6.91
CA SER A 18 66.33 -17.87 -5.75
C SER A 18 66.83 -16.55 -5.20
N ILE A 19 66.28 -15.46 -5.72
CA ILE A 19 66.40 -14.14 -5.10
C ILE A 19 65.77 -14.34 -3.72
N ALA A 20 66.62 -14.58 -2.72
CA ALA A 20 66.21 -14.46 -1.34
C ALA A 20 65.85 -12.98 -1.15
N GLN A 21 64.58 -12.64 -1.32
CA GLN A 21 64.07 -11.30 -1.06
C GLN A 21 64.47 -10.94 0.37
N LYS A 22 65.18 -9.83 0.51
CA LYS A 22 65.68 -9.37 1.79
C LYS A 22 64.49 -8.95 2.64
N VAL A 23 64.17 -9.76 3.65
CA VAL A 23 63.09 -9.47 4.60
C VAL A 23 63.57 -8.38 5.56
N HIS A 24 62.79 -7.31 5.65
CA HIS A 24 62.98 -6.18 6.55
C HIS A 24 62.00 -6.26 7.72
N THR A 25 62.31 -5.59 8.83
CA THR A 25 61.41 -5.47 9.99
C THR A 25 60.99 -4.01 10.15
N MET A 26 59.71 -3.78 10.42
CA MET A 26 59.17 -2.47 10.77
C MET A 26 58.46 -2.55 12.13
N GLU A 27 58.51 -1.46 12.87
CA GLU A 27 57.76 -1.25 14.12
C GLU A 27 57.07 0.11 14.01
N ARG A 28 55.77 0.17 14.29
CA ARG A 28 54.97 1.41 14.23
C ARG A 28 53.75 1.31 15.14
N ASP A 29 53.20 2.47 15.48
CA ASP A 29 51.93 2.55 16.20
C ASP A 29 50.78 2.24 15.23
N THR A 30 49.79 1.51 15.71
CA THR A 30 48.58 1.13 14.96
C THR A 30 47.39 0.98 15.90
N VAL A 31 46.19 0.91 15.34
CA VAL A 31 44.96 0.61 16.07
C VAL A 31 44.40 -0.72 15.55
N TYR A 32 44.05 -1.63 16.46
CA TYR A 32 43.42 -2.91 16.15
C TYR A 32 41.98 -2.95 16.68
N PHE A 33 41.05 -3.55 15.92
CA PHE A 33 39.60 -3.58 16.23
C PHE A 33 38.98 -2.21 16.53
N GLU A 34 39.54 -1.12 15.98
CA GLU A 34 39.09 0.26 16.21
C GLU A 34 39.13 0.72 17.69
N GLU A 35 39.66 -0.10 18.60
CA GLU A 35 39.62 0.09 20.05
C GLU A 35 41.03 0.07 20.67
N PHE A 36 41.91 -0.79 20.17
CA PHE A 36 43.21 -1.04 20.78
C PHE A 36 44.32 -0.27 20.08
N LEU A 37 44.67 0.90 20.60
CA LEU A 37 45.90 1.59 20.23
C LEU A 37 47.11 0.81 20.78
N GLY A 38 48.11 0.58 19.95
CA GLY A 38 49.28 -0.20 20.33
C GLY A 38 50.42 -0.13 19.34
N ARG A 39 51.42 -0.98 19.55
CA ARG A 39 52.59 -1.06 18.69
C ARG A 39 52.60 -2.40 17.96
N GLU A 40 52.61 -2.35 16.63
CA GLU A 40 52.82 -3.52 15.79
C GLU A 40 54.28 -3.62 15.33
N LYS A 41 54.75 -4.86 15.21
CA LYS A 41 56.07 -5.22 14.71
C LYS A 41 55.91 -6.33 13.68
N PHE A 42 56.38 -6.11 12.46
CA PHE A 42 56.19 -7.07 11.39
C PHE A 42 57.32 -7.11 10.38
N GLN A 43 57.43 -8.26 9.72
CA GLN A 43 58.36 -8.50 8.64
C GLN A 43 57.73 -8.22 7.27
N TYR A 44 58.48 -7.61 6.36
CA TYR A 44 58.03 -7.27 5.02
C TYR A 44 59.16 -7.34 3.99
N PHE A 45 58.81 -7.41 2.71
CA PHE A 45 59.69 -7.12 1.58
C PHE A 45 59.05 -6.05 0.70
N ILE A 46 59.86 -5.45 -0.18
CA ILE A 46 59.38 -4.52 -1.21
C ILE A 46 59.31 -5.30 -2.52
N ASP A 47 58.14 -5.31 -3.16
CA ASP A 47 57.93 -5.98 -4.44
C ASP A 47 58.44 -5.15 -5.64
N GLU A 48 58.24 -5.66 -6.86
CA GLU A 48 58.70 -5.01 -8.10
C GLU A 48 58.01 -3.65 -8.33
N ASP A 49 56.80 -3.47 -7.80
CA ASP A 49 56.01 -2.24 -7.90
C ASP A 49 56.34 -1.24 -6.77
N SER A 50 57.41 -1.48 -6.02
CA SER A 50 57.80 -0.68 -4.84
C SER A 50 56.75 -0.65 -3.73
N SER A 51 55.83 -1.61 -3.71
CA SER A 51 54.81 -1.76 -2.68
C SER A 51 55.34 -2.59 -1.52
N LEU A 52 54.90 -2.22 -0.32
CA LEU A 52 55.23 -2.96 0.90
C LEU A 52 54.38 -4.23 0.99
N VAL A 53 55.04 -5.38 1.09
CA VAL A 53 54.38 -6.69 1.21
C VAL A 53 54.79 -7.35 2.53
N LYS A 54 53.85 -7.45 3.48
CA LYS A 54 54.02 -8.18 4.74
C LYS A 54 54.31 -9.65 4.46
N SER A 55 55.41 -10.17 4.99
CA SER A 55 55.81 -11.57 4.85
C SER A 55 56.81 -11.93 5.94
N GLY A 56 56.46 -12.90 6.78
CA GLY A 56 57.21 -13.27 7.98
C GLY A 56 56.44 -13.00 9.28
N SER A 57 57.17 -12.94 10.40
CA SER A 57 56.57 -12.82 11.74
C SER A 57 55.81 -11.50 11.94
N TYR A 58 54.71 -11.56 12.67
CA TYR A 58 53.90 -10.44 13.13
C TYR A 58 53.71 -10.51 14.64
N ALA A 59 53.79 -9.36 15.31
CA ALA A 59 53.40 -9.19 16.70
C ALA A 59 52.74 -7.83 16.89
N PHE A 60 51.71 -7.77 17.74
CA PHE A 60 51.08 -6.53 18.18
C PHE A 60 50.83 -6.60 19.69
N THR A 61 51.06 -5.47 20.36
CA THR A 61 50.73 -5.31 21.77
C THR A 61 50.07 -3.95 21.94
N SER A 62 48.84 -3.94 22.47
CA SER A 62 48.16 -2.70 22.81
C SER A 62 48.86 -1.99 23.96
N GLU A 63 48.71 -0.67 23.99
CA GLU A 63 48.94 0.07 25.22
C GLU A 63 47.98 -0.44 26.30
N LEU A 64 48.42 -0.37 27.56
CA LEU A 64 47.58 -0.72 28.69
C LEU A 64 46.50 0.36 28.84
N TYR A 65 45.27 0.04 28.47
CA TYR A 65 44.16 0.96 28.61
C TYR A 65 43.65 0.93 30.04
N ASN A 66 43.70 2.08 30.70
CA ASN A 66 43.14 2.32 32.04
C ASN A 66 42.18 3.51 31.91
N GLN A 67 40.87 3.29 32.07
CA GLN A 67 39.96 4.44 32.11
C GLN A 67 40.29 5.24 33.37
N LEU A 68 40.59 6.53 33.21
CA LEU A 68 40.76 7.44 34.34
C LEU A 68 39.55 7.30 35.27
N LEU A 69 39.77 6.81 36.50
CA LEU A 69 38.80 6.52 37.57
C LEU A 69 38.22 5.09 37.64
N SER A 70 38.61 4.18 36.73
CA SER A 70 38.31 2.74 36.85
C SER A 70 39.52 1.97 37.39
N ASN A 71 39.28 0.85 38.07
CA ASN A 71 40.32 -0.14 38.37
C ASN A 71 40.49 -1.15 37.22
N GLU A 72 39.92 -0.88 36.06
CA GLU A 72 39.90 -1.80 34.93
C GLU A 72 41.14 -1.61 34.05
N LEU A 73 41.76 -2.73 33.69
CA LEU A 73 42.90 -2.83 32.81
C LEU A 73 42.52 -3.71 31.64
N THR A 74 42.69 -3.19 30.43
CA THR A 74 42.54 -3.98 29.21
C THR A 74 43.82 -3.98 28.38
N GLN A 75 44.22 -5.17 27.90
CA GLN A 75 45.39 -5.32 27.03
C GLN A 75 45.15 -6.42 25.99
N LEU A 76 45.49 -6.12 24.73
CA LEU A 76 45.43 -7.05 23.61
C LEU A 76 46.85 -7.38 23.12
N GLU A 77 47.15 -8.67 23.04
CA GLU A 77 48.35 -9.22 22.42
C GLU A 77 47.95 -10.08 21.21
N ILE A 78 48.70 -9.93 20.11
CA ILE A 78 48.48 -10.70 18.89
C ILE A 78 49.85 -11.16 18.36
N ASP A 79 49.98 -12.44 18.09
CA ASP A 79 51.16 -13.04 17.47
C ASP A 79 50.75 -13.85 16.24
N GLY A 80 51.52 -13.79 15.17
CA GLY A 80 51.19 -14.51 13.95
C GLY A 80 52.24 -14.42 12.87
N LYS A 81 51.83 -14.77 11.65
CA LYS A 81 52.70 -14.74 10.48
C LYS A 81 51.91 -14.35 9.23
N TYR A 82 52.56 -13.56 8.38
CA TYR A 82 52.10 -13.28 7.03
C TYR A 82 52.86 -14.09 5.98
N SER A 83 52.17 -14.36 4.88
CA SER A 83 52.75 -14.73 3.59
C SER A 83 52.09 -13.85 2.53
N ASN A 84 52.86 -12.98 1.87
CA ASN A 84 52.37 -12.11 0.79
C ASN A 84 51.11 -11.32 1.14
N ASN A 85 51.14 -10.54 2.23
CA ASN A 85 50.01 -9.78 2.79
C ASN A 85 48.81 -10.63 3.27
N ARG A 86 48.90 -11.95 3.25
CA ARG A 86 47.86 -12.86 3.74
C ARG A 86 48.25 -13.55 5.03
N PHE A 87 47.26 -13.84 5.87
CA PHE A 87 47.45 -14.58 7.12
C PHE A 87 47.93 -16.01 6.81
N GLU A 88 48.97 -16.46 7.50
CA GLU A 88 49.56 -17.79 7.28
C GLU A 88 49.94 -18.44 8.62
N GLY A 89 49.62 -19.72 8.78
CA GLY A 89 49.86 -20.47 10.00
C GLY A 89 48.99 -20.01 11.16
N VAL A 90 49.46 -20.27 12.39
CA VAL A 90 48.72 -20.00 13.61
C VAL A 90 48.84 -18.53 14.01
N TRP A 91 47.69 -17.91 14.21
CA TRP A 91 47.51 -16.59 14.79
C TRP A 91 46.96 -16.71 16.21
N GLU A 92 47.69 -16.20 17.18
CA GLU A 92 47.35 -16.25 18.59
C GLU A 92 46.92 -14.86 19.06
N TYR A 93 45.75 -14.78 19.67
CA TYR A 93 45.19 -13.58 20.29
C TYR A 93 45.08 -13.82 21.78
N LYS A 94 45.46 -12.84 22.59
CA LYS A 94 45.22 -12.82 24.04
C LYS A 94 44.68 -11.46 24.44
N LEU A 95 43.46 -11.44 24.93
CA LEU A 95 42.80 -10.26 25.47
C LEU A 95 42.67 -10.42 26.98
N PHE A 96 43.32 -9.54 27.71
CA PHE A 96 43.22 -9.44 29.16
C PHE A 96 42.20 -8.36 29.50
N GLU A 97 41.21 -8.71 30.31
CA GLU A 97 40.26 -7.79 30.93
C GLU A 97 40.31 -8.03 32.44
N LEU A 98 40.98 -7.12 33.15
CA LEU A 98 41.36 -7.31 34.54
C LEU A 98 40.87 -6.15 35.40
N GLU A 99 40.46 -6.44 36.61
CA GLU A 99 40.26 -5.48 37.68
C GLU A 99 41.45 -5.54 38.64
N VAL A 100 41.97 -4.37 39.00
CA VAL A 100 43.11 -4.21 39.89
C VAL A 100 42.66 -3.76 41.27
N GLU A 101 42.87 -4.63 42.26
CA GLU A 101 42.76 -4.24 43.66
C GLU A 101 44.16 -3.89 44.20
N LEU A 102 44.37 -2.64 44.60
CA LEU A 102 45.61 -2.21 45.23
C LEU A 102 45.58 -2.52 46.73
N LEU A 103 46.46 -3.43 47.19
CA LEU A 103 46.48 -3.89 48.58
C LEU A 103 47.33 -2.98 49.48
N LYS A 104 48.62 -2.83 49.14
CA LYS A 104 49.57 -2.00 49.91
C LYS A 104 50.80 -1.63 49.09
N ILE A 105 51.56 -0.66 49.59
CA ILE A 105 52.89 -0.33 49.07
C ILE A 105 53.89 -1.31 49.68
N ARG A 106 54.55 -2.12 48.83
CA ARG A 106 55.57 -3.08 49.25
C ARG A 106 56.94 -2.42 49.45
N ASP A 107 57.28 -1.46 48.60
CA ASP A 107 58.50 -0.64 48.71
C ASP A 107 58.21 0.80 48.27
N GLY A 108 58.40 1.76 49.18
CA GLY A 108 58.17 3.18 48.92
C GLY A 108 59.30 3.88 48.15
N ARG A 109 60.49 3.28 47.99
CA ARG A 109 61.61 3.88 47.22
C ARG A 109 61.48 3.65 45.73
N THR A 110 60.95 2.50 45.33
CA THR A 110 60.69 2.14 43.94
C THR A 110 59.20 2.19 43.58
N VAL A 111 58.34 2.53 44.55
CA VAL A 111 56.87 2.56 44.43
C VAL A 111 56.34 1.26 43.83
N VAL A 112 56.71 0.14 44.46
CA VAL A 112 56.21 -1.18 44.07
C VAL A 112 54.91 -1.45 44.83
N LEU A 113 53.83 -1.56 44.08
CA LEU A 113 52.49 -1.88 44.59
C LEU A 113 52.31 -3.40 44.69
N GLU A 114 51.70 -3.84 45.79
CA GLU A 114 51.12 -5.18 45.89
C GLU A 114 49.67 -5.10 45.45
N ASN A 115 49.28 -5.91 44.47
CA ASN A 115 47.96 -5.90 43.88
C ASN A 115 47.38 -7.31 43.74
N ASN A 116 46.05 -7.39 43.66
CA ASN A 116 45.33 -8.53 43.12
C ASN A 116 44.77 -8.17 41.76
N LEU A 117 44.89 -9.10 40.83
CA LEU A 117 44.23 -9.08 39.54
C LEU A 117 43.14 -10.14 39.56
N ASP A 118 41.93 -9.70 39.31
CA ASP A 118 40.76 -10.54 39.06
C ASP A 118 40.23 -10.22 37.66
N GLY A 119 39.65 -11.20 36.95
CA GLY A 119 39.09 -10.93 35.62
C GLY A 119 39.15 -12.13 34.70
N ILE A 120 39.27 -11.86 33.40
CA ILE A 120 39.21 -12.89 32.35
C ILE A 120 40.33 -12.65 31.33
N GLU A 121 41.01 -13.74 30.96
CA GLU A 121 41.85 -13.81 29.78
C GLU A 121 41.11 -14.57 28.68
N ARG A 122 40.88 -13.91 27.56
CA ARG A 122 40.32 -14.55 26.36
C ARG A 122 41.44 -14.85 25.38
N THR A 123 41.54 -16.09 24.97
CA THR A 123 42.54 -16.55 24.00
C THR A 123 41.86 -17.08 22.76
N ALA A 124 42.48 -16.84 21.61
CA ALA A 124 42.09 -17.46 20.35
C ALA A 124 43.34 -17.93 19.61
N ARG A 125 43.31 -19.15 19.09
CA ARG A 125 44.37 -19.73 18.25
C ARG A 125 43.74 -20.13 16.93
N LEU A 126 43.97 -19.32 15.91
CA LEU A 126 43.29 -19.39 14.63
C LEU A 126 44.32 -19.71 13.56
N ASN A 127 44.16 -20.82 12.85
CA ASN A 127 45.11 -21.25 11.84
C ASN A 127 44.61 -20.87 10.43
N TYR A 128 45.53 -20.38 9.60
CA TYR A 128 45.24 -19.89 8.27
C TYR A 128 46.21 -20.46 7.23
N LYS A 129 45.74 -20.53 5.98
CA LYS A 129 46.55 -20.87 4.82
C LYS A 129 46.20 -19.90 3.70
N GLN A 130 47.14 -19.04 3.32
CA GLN A 130 46.94 -17.99 2.32
C GLN A 130 45.70 -17.12 2.60
N GLY A 131 45.48 -16.76 3.87
CA GLY A 131 44.35 -15.94 4.30
C GLY A 131 43.06 -16.71 4.55
N LYS A 132 42.95 -17.98 4.15
CA LYS A 132 41.76 -18.79 4.40
C LYS A 132 41.84 -19.52 5.74
N PRO A 133 40.76 -19.57 6.54
CA PRO A 133 40.65 -20.46 7.69
C PRO A 133 41.02 -21.91 7.32
N GLU A 134 41.95 -22.51 8.08
CA GLU A 134 42.47 -23.85 7.81
C GLU A 134 42.81 -24.56 9.12
N GLY A 135 42.46 -25.82 9.26
CA GLY A 135 42.75 -26.63 10.44
C GLY A 135 42.01 -26.17 11.69
N ALA A 136 42.53 -26.52 12.87
CA ALA A 136 41.84 -26.28 14.14
C ALA A 136 41.89 -24.81 14.57
N TRP A 137 40.71 -24.24 14.79
CA TRP A 137 40.51 -22.97 15.47
C TRP A 137 40.06 -23.23 16.90
N LYS A 138 40.73 -22.59 17.86
CA LYS A 138 40.45 -22.75 19.28
C LYS A 138 40.18 -21.40 19.93
N ILE A 139 39.18 -21.35 20.80
CA ILE A 139 38.90 -20.19 21.66
C ILE A 139 38.80 -20.68 23.10
N GLU A 140 39.36 -19.93 24.04
CA GLU A 140 39.31 -20.27 25.47
C GLU A 140 39.23 -19.00 26.31
N ASN A 141 38.36 -19.00 27.31
CA ASN A 141 38.29 -18.01 28.37
C ASN A 141 38.84 -18.65 29.65
N ILE A 142 39.76 -17.93 30.29
CA ILE A 142 40.41 -18.35 31.52
C ILE A 142 40.08 -17.32 32.59
N ILE A 143 39.41 -17.75 33.65
CA ILE A 143 39.13 -16.86 34.79
C ILE A 143 40.41 -16.65 35.59
N ILE A 144 40.67 -15.41 35.97
CA ILE A 144 41.78 -15.03 36.83
C ILE A 144 41.18 -14.59 38.18
N THR A 145 41.68 -15.17 39.26
CA THR A 145 41.29 -14.81 40.62
C THR A 145 42.51 -14.71 41.52
N SER A 146 42.70 -13.58 42.18
CA SER A 146 43.81 -13.26 43.06
C SER A 146 45.16 -13.57 42.41
N ASN A 147 45.37 -13.06 41.19
CA ASN A 147 46.56 -13.28 40.37
C ASN A 147 46.79 -14.74 39.91
N ARG A 148 45.79 -15.62 40.00
CA ARG A 148 45.90 -17.03 39.58
C ARG A 148 44.88 -17.36 38.51
N LYS A 149 45.34 -17.99 37.44
CA LYS A 149 44.48 -18.56 36.40
C LYS A 149 43.75 -19.80 36.95
N SER A 150 42.46 -19.89 36.69
CA SER A 150 41.66 -21.08 36.93
C SER A 150 42.18 -22.26 36.09
N GLN A 151 42.02 -23.47 36.61
CA GLN A 151 42.27 -24.69 35.83
C GLN A 151 41.09 -25.02 34.89
N GLU A 152 39.89 -24.55 35.22
CA GLU A 152 38.72 -24.68 34.37
C GLU A 152 38.71 -23.55 33.36
N THR A 153 38.65 -23.91 32.08
CA THR A 153 38.53 -22.99 30.96
C THR A 153 37.21 -23.19 30.25
N THR A 154 36.62 -22.10 29.79
CA THR A 154 35.41 -22.12 28.96
C THR A 154 35.85 -21.91 27.53
N GLY A 155 35.62 -22.87 26.62
CA GLY A 155 36.21 -22.77 25.30
C GLY A 155 35.72 -23.81 24.33
N GLY A 156 36.16 -23.69 23.09
CA GLY A 156 35.76 -24.61 22.04
C GLY A 156 36.83 -24.80 20.97
N THR A 157 36.64 -25.85 20.19
CA THR A 157 37.43 -26.13 18.98
C THR A 157 36.49 -26.38 17.80
N ILE A 158 36.83 -25.84 16.65
CA ILE A 158 36.22 -26.15 15.36
C ILE A 158 37.33 -26.30 14.31
N ASN A 159 37.15 -27.15 13.31
CA ASN A 159 38.14 -27.30 12.23
C ASN A 159 37.64 -26.63 10.94
N PHE A 160 38.58 -26.14 10.14
CA PHE A 160 38.31 -25.56 8.84
C PHE A 160 39.10 -26.28 7.74
N LYS A 161 38.57 -26.26 6.52
CA LYS A 161 39.26 -26.65 5.30
C LYS A 161 38.88 -25.68 4.21
N GLU A 162 39.88 -25.00 3.65
CA GLU A 162 39.69 -24.00 2.57
C GLU A 162 38.68 -22.88 2.90
N GLY A 163 38.52 -22.54 4.18
CA GLY A 163 37.61 -21.50 4.66
C GLY A 163 36.28 -22.01 5.23
N THR A 164 35.91 -23.26 4.95
CA THR A 164 34.64 -23.86 5.40
C THR A 164 34.83 -24.69 6.66
N ALA A 165 33.96 -24.50 7.65
CA ALA A 165 33.98 -25.28 8.88
C ALA A 165 33.62 -26.75 8.61
N ILE A 166 34.40 -27.70 9.11
CA ILE A 166 34.21 -29.15 8.88
C ILE A 166 34.53 -29.99 10.12
N GLY A 167 34.08 -31.24 10.12
CA GLY A 167 34.40 -32.23 11.13
C GLY A 167 33.80 -31.93 12.51
N ASN A 168 34.38 -32.54 13.55
CA ASN A 168 33.87 -32.39 14.92
C ASN A 168 34.14 -30.98 15.46
N PHE A 169 33.13 -30.43 16.13
CA PHE A 169 33.25 -29.20 16.90
C PHE A 169 32.70 -29.41 18.31
N SER A 170 33.30 -28.70 19.26
CA SER A 170 32.84 -28.70 20.64
C SER A 170 33.05 -27.34 21.26
N PHE A 171 32.16 -26.99 22.17
CA PHE A 171 32.29 -25.85 23.06
C PHE A 171 31.82 -26.29 24.45
N ASP A 172 32.62 -26.06 25.47
CA ASP A 172 32.34 -26.45 26.84
C ASP A 172 32.48 -25.22 27.74
N ASP A 173 31.47 -25.00 28.59
CA ASP A 173 31.46 -24.01 29.65
C ASP A 173 31.19 -24.71 30.99
N PRO A 174 32.24 -25.24 31.65
CA PRO A 174 32.07 -26.03 32.87
C PRO A 174 31.39 -25.26 34.00
N LYS A 175 31.63 -23.94 34.08
CA LYS A 175 31.11 -23.08 35.14
C LYS A 175 29.59 -22.95 35.07
N ASP A 176 29.08 -22.69 33.87
CA ASP A 176 27.64 -22.54 33.63
C ASP A 176 26.99 -23.86 33.22
N ARG A 177 27.75 -24.97 33.23
CA ARG A 177 27.34 -26.33 32.84
C ARG A 177 26.78 -26.43 31.41
N ASN A 178 27.10 -25.45 30.58
CA ASN A 178 26.66 -25.39 29.19
C ASN A 178 27.66 -26.13 28.30
N PHE A 179 27.18 -26.81 27.27
CA PHE A 179 28.06 -27.29 26.20
C PHE A 179 27.32 -27.43 24.88
N VAL A 180 28.08 -27.39 23.79
CA VAL A 180 27.60 -27.69 22.44
C VAL A 180 28.59 -28.63 21.78
N ARG A 181 28.11 -29.74 21.22
CA ARG A 181 28.95 -30.74 20.55
C ARG A 181 28.24 -31.28 19.32
N GLY A 182 28.93 -31.33 18.20
CA GLY A 182 28.38 -31.86 16.95
C GLY A 182 29.46 -32.14 15.91
N THR A 183 29.01 -32.53 14.74
CA THR A 183 29.86 -32.87 13.60
C THR A 183 29.34 -32.18 12.34
N LEU A 184 30.28 -31.67 11.53
CA LEU A 184 30.04 -31.16 10.19
C LEU A 184 30.65 -32.14 9.18
N ASN A 185 29.99 -32.33 8.03
CA ASN A 185 30.52 -33.09 6.92
C ASN A 185 31.62 -32.32 6.16
N GLU A 186 32.11 -32.87 5.04
CA GLU A 186 33.19 -32.24 4.26
C GLU A 186 32.79 -30.93 3.56
N GLU A 187 31.49 -30.70 3.39
CA GLU A 187 30.89 -29.50 2.79
C GLU A 187 30.44 -28.47 3.85
N GLY A 188 30.61 -28.80 5.14
CA GLY A 188 30.32 -27.92 6.26
C GLY A 188 28.87 -27.90 6.73
N PHE A 189 28.09 -28.92 6.38
CA PHE A 189 26.73 -29.14 6.87
C PHE A 189 26.71 -30.06 8.07
N LEU A 190 25.75 -29.86 8.98
CA LEU A 190 25.57 -30.68 10.19
C LEU A 190 25.25 -32.13 9.81
N GLU A 191 25.93 -33.06 10.48
CA GLU A 191 25.82 -34.49 10.23
C GLU A 191 25.75 -35.24 11.56
N GLY A 192 24.79 -36.17 11.69
CA GLY A 192 24.62 -36.97 12.91
C GLY A 192 23.98 -36.17 14.05
N GLU A 193 24.45 -36.40 15.28
CA GLU A 193 23.86 -35.79 16.48
C GLU A 193 24.55 -34.48 16.87
N LEU A 194 23.75 -33.43 17.02
CA LEU A 194 24.13 -32.18 17.67
C LEU A 194 23.52 -32.15 19.07
N THR A 195 24.35 -32.09 20.10
CA THR A 195 23.91 -31.98 21.49
C THR A 195 24.22 -30.60 22.04
N ILE A 196 23.21 -29.96 22.61
CA ILE A 196 23.27 -28.65 23.25
C ILE A 196 22.79 -28.84 24.68
N ARG A 197 23.56 -28.36 25.65
CA ARG A 197 23.14 -28.28 27.06
C ARG A 197 23.23 -26.85 27.51
N PHE A 198 22.17 -26.34 28.11
CA PHE A 198 22.12 -24.97 28.62
C PHE A 198 21.24 -24.86 29.86
N VAL A 199 21.43 -23.79 30.64
CA VAL A 199 20.59 -23.47 31.80
C VAL A 199 19.49 -22.48 31.43
N ARG A 200 18.24 -22.79 31.77
CA ARG A 200 17.06 -21.92 31.61
C ARG A 200 16.35 -21.77 32.96
N ASP A 201 16.28 -20.56 33.48
CA ASP A 201 15.65 -20.24 34.78
C ASP A 201 16.12 -21.10 35.97
N GLY A 202 17.36 -21.60 35.90
CA GLY A 202 17.96 -22.48 36.90
C GLY A 202 17.85 -23.97 36.60
N ASP A 203 17.06 -24.36 35.59
CA ASP A 203 16.93 -25.74 35.14
C ASP A 203 17.94 -26.07 34.03
N GLU A 204 18.47 -27.29 34.07
CA GLU A 204 19.40 -27.80 33.06
C GLU A 204 18.61 -28.44 31.91
N ILE A 205 18.67 -27.82 30.74
CA ILE A 205 18.01 -28.30 29.53
C ILE A 205 19.05 -28.96 28.63
N LYS A 206 18.74 -30.17 28.18
CA LYS A 206 19.51 -30.89 27.16
C LYS A 206 18.68 -31.03 25.89
N GLU A 207 19.14 -30.40 24.83
CA GLU A 207 18.59 -30.49 23.50
C GLU A 207 19.48 -31.37 22.62
N VAL A 208 18.87 -32.32 21.92
CA VAL A 208 19.54 -33.20 20.96
C VAL A 208 18.83 -33.08 19.62
N ARG A 209 19.60 -32.78 18.58
CA ARG A 209 19.13 -32.71 17.20
C ARG A 209 19.83 -33.77 16.36
N THR A 210 19.12 -34.36 15.42
CA THR A 210 19.67 -35.35 14.48
C THR A 210 19.60 -34.80 13.07
N PHE A 211 20.75 -34.74 12.39
CA PHE A 211 20.89 -34.24 11.03
C PHE A 211 21.39 -35.31 10.06
N LYS A 212 20.99 -35.20 8.80
CA LYS A 212 21.58 -35.90 7.65
C LYS A 212 21.87 -34.86 6.57
N ASP A 213 23.14 -34.65 6.26
CA ASP A 213 23.61 -33.69 5.26
C ASP A 213 22.98 -32.29 5.39
N GLY A 214 22.95 -31.76 6.61
CA GLY A 214 22.39 -30.44 6.92
C GLY A 214 20.87 -30.37 7.05
N PHE A 215 20.14 -31.45 6.78
CA PHE A 215 18.69 -31.51 6.99
C PHE A 215 18.37 -32.00 8.40
N LEU A 216 17.55 -31.25 9.14
CA LEU A 216 17.11 -31.61 10.48
C LEU A 216 16.02 -32.69 10.40
N LEU A 217 16.25 -33.83 11.04
CA LEU A 217 15.33 -34.98 11.01
C LEU A 217 14.56 -35.15 12.31
N LYS A 218 15.19 -34.77 13.44
CA LYS A 218 14.62 -34.92 14.78
C LYS A 218 15.17 -33.86 15.73
N LEU A 219 14.34 -33.35 16.62
CA LEU A 219 14.73 -32.53 17.77
C LEU A 219 14.09 -33.09 19.04
N SER A 220 14.84 -33.20 20.12
CA SER A 220 14.32 -33.55 21.44
C SER A 220 14.91 -32.64 22.52
N LYS A 221 14.06 -32.12 23.41
CA LYS A 221 14.45 -31.35 24.58
C LYS A 221 14.07 -32.07 25.86
N PHE A 222 15.03 -32.22 26.74
CA PHE A 222 14.87 -32.90 28.02
C PHE A 222 15.33 -31.97 29.14
N ASN A 223 14.44 -31.73 30.09
CA ASN A 223 14.78 -31.05 31.34
C ASN A 223 15.45 -32.07 32.26
N GLU A 224 16.78 -31.95 32.41
CA GLU A 224 17.58 -32.85 33.25
C GLU A 224 17.32 -32.63 34.74
N THR A 225 16.95 -31.41 35.16
CA THR A 225 16.63 -31.09 36.55
C THR A 225 15.32 -31.76 36.98
N GLU A 226 14.26 -31.62 36.17
CA GLU A 226 12.96 -32.22 36.44
C GLU A 226 12.88 -33.71 36.03
N GLY A 227 13.79 -34.18 35.18
CA GLY A 227 13.78 -35.52 34.63
C GLY A 227 12.64 -35.75 33.63
N LYS A 228 12.25 -34.71 32.88
CA LYS A 228 11.07 -34.70 32.00
C LYS A 228 11.43 -34.35 30.56
N LEU A 229 10.82 -35.05 29.61
CA LEU A 229 10.86 -34.68 28.19
C LEU A 229 9.92 -33.49 27.95
N GLU A 230 10.46 -32.40 27.45
CA GLU A 230 9.71 -31.17 27.18
C GLU A 230 9.16 -31.15 25.75
N ALA A 231 9.98 -31.54 24.78
CA ALA A 231 9.61 -31.60 23.37
C ALA A 231 10.27 -32.79 22.68
N GLU A 232 9.55 -33.42 21.75
CA GLU A 232 10.09 -34.39 20.80
C GLU A 232 9.42 -34.21 19.44
N ILE A 233 10.19 -33.73 18.48
CA ILE A 233 9.74 -33.31 17.16
C ILE A 233 10.40 -34.18 16.10
N PHE A 234 9.58 -34.68 15.18
CA PHE A 234 10.01 -35.43 14.01
C PHE A 234 9.67 -34.67 12.74
N TYR A 235 10.68 -34.45 11.90
CA TYR A 235 10.56 -33.73 10.63
C TYR A 235 10.25 -34.74 9.52
N LYS A 236 9.04 -35.32 9.60
CA LYS A 236 8.62 -36.43 8.71
C LYS A 236 8.54 -36.01 7.25
N ASP A 237 8.13 -34.78 7.00
CA ASP A 237 8.11 -34.15 5.67
C ASP A 237 9.51 -34.14 5.05
N VAL A 238 10.52 -33.71 5.81
CA VAL A 238 11.92 -33.69 5.38
C VAL A 238 12.45 -35.11 5.14
N GLN A 239 12.11 -36.06 6.02
CA GLN A 239 12.50 -37.46 5.86
C GLN A 239 11.92 -38.04 4.56
N SER A 240 10.63 -37.78 4.27
CA SER A 240 9.99 -38.20 3.02
C SER A 240 10.68 -37.58 1.81
N GLN A 241 10.92 -36.27 1.83
CA GLN A 241 11.56 -35.56 0.72
C GLN A 241 13.00 -36.06 0.45
N LEU A 242 13.75 -36.42 1.50
CA LEU A 242 15.06 -37.04 1.33
C LEU A 242 14.98 -38.45 0.76
N GLU A 243 13.96 -39.24 1.13
CA GLU A 243 13.74 -40.57 0.54
C GLU A 243 13.37 -40.48 -0.94
N ASP A 244 12.60 -39.46 -1.32
CA ASP A 244 12.20 -39.21 -2.71
C ASP A 244 13.41 -38.74 -3.55
N ALA A 245 14.27 -37.88 -2.99
CA ALA A 245 15.50 -37.40 -3.62
C ALA A 245 16.57 -38.49 -3.86
N ASP A 246 16.54 -39.59 -3.09
CA ASP A 246 17.47 -40.72 -3.23
C ASP A 246 17.24 -41.55 -4.53
N GLY A 247 16.38 -41.09 -5.45
CA GLY A 247 16.34 -41.54 -6.85
C GLY A 247 15.39 -42.69 -7.17
N ARG A 248 14.35 -42.90 -6.35
CA ARG A 248 13.31 -43.93 -6.59
C ARG A 248 12.07 -43.38 -7.30
N ILE A 249 11.92 -42.07 -7.34
CA ILE A 249 10.79 -41.36 -7.97
C ILE A 249 11.39 -40.47 -9.05
N GLU A 250 10.94 -40.63 -10.30
CA GLU A 250 11.47 -39.88 -11.44
C GLU A 250 10.93 -38.43 -11.48
N ASP A 251 9.73 -38.20 -10.95
CA ASP A 251 9.05 -36.89 -10.96
C ASP A 251 8.99 -36.29 -9.54
N ILE A 252 10.04 -35.62 -9.11
CA ILE A 252 10.05 -34.79 -7.89
C ILE A 252 10.14 -33.31 -8.27
N ASN A 253 9.38 -32.46 -7.58
CA ASN A 253 9.30 -31.02 -7.84
C ASN A 253 10.30 -30.21 -6.99
N PHE A 254 11.44 -30.80 -6.64
CA PHE A 254 12.49 -30.13 -5.88
C PHE A 254 13.86 -30.76 -6.12
N THR A 255 14.90 -30.00 -5.78
CA THR A 255 16.31 -30.41 -5.78
C THR A 255 16.93 -30.10 -4.42
N ILE A 256 18.11 -30.64 -4.11
CA ILE A 256 18.85 -30.27 -2.90
C ILE A 256 19.71 -29.04 -3.22
N SER A 257 19.59 -27.99 -2.41
CA SER A 257 20.41 -26.79 -2.57
C SER A 257 21.89 -27.05 -2.22
N GLU A 258 22.78 -26.41 -2.96
CA GLU A 258 24.22 -26.34 -2.64
C GLU A 258 24.52 -25.21 -1.64
N GLU A 259 23.56 -24.32 -1.37
CA GLU A 259 23.74 -23.16 -0.50
C GLU A 259 23.61 -23.51 1.00
N GLY A 260 24.37 -22.79 1.84
CA GLY A 260 24.31 -22.90 3.30
C GLY A 260 23.40 -21.84 3.93
N PHE A 261 22.51 -22.26 4.82
CA PHE A 261 21.46 -21.41 5.41
C PHE A 261 21.68 -21.06 6.90
N GLY A 262 22.85 -21.39 7.45
CA GLY A 262 23.13 -21.16 8.87
C GLY A 262 22.41 -22.18 9.77
N ILE A 263 22.24 -21.88 11.06
CA ILE A 263 21.76 -22.88 12.04
C ILE A 263 20.23 -23.08 12.04
N GLY A 264 19.47 -22.09 11.57
CA GLY A 264 18.01 -22.14 11.55
C GLY A 264 17.49 -23.03 10.43
N PHE A 265 17.02 -24.22 10.78
CA PHE A 265 16.42 -25.12 9.81
C PHE A 265 14.96 -24.73 9.57
N GLN A 266 14.57 -24.62 8.30
CA GLN A 266 13.25 -24.21 7.89
C GLN A 266 12.89 -24.93 6.58
N ASN A 267 11.67 -25.46 6.51
CA ASN A 267 11.09 -26.11 5.34
C ASN A 267 9.66 -25.60 5.09
N GLY A 268 9.42 -24.29 5.23
CA GLY A 268 8.11 -23.68 5.06
C GLY A 268 7.18 -23.76 6.29
N TYR A 269 7.67 -24.06 7.48
CA TYR A 269 6.85 -24.04 8.69
C TYR A 269 6.39 -22.62 9.06
N ASN A 270 5.17 -22.50 9.59
CA ASN A 270 4.63 -21.23 10.08
C ASN A 270 5.30 -20.77 11.37
N LEU A 271 5.26 -19.46 11.66
CA LEU A 271 5.91 -18.86 12.84
C LEU A 271 5.47 -19.46 14.18
N GLY A 272 4.26 -20.02 14.26
CA GLY A 272 3.75 -20.71 15.45
C GLY A 272 3.97 -22.22 15.49
N ASP A 273 4.61 -22.82 14.47
CA ASP A 273 4.88 -24.26 14.44
C ASP A 273 6.01 -24.61 15.42
N GLU A 274 5.78 -25.62 16.27
CA GLU A 274 6.76 -26.15 17.22
C GLU A 274 8.09 -26.50 16.56
N LYS A 275 8.08 -26.90 15.27
CA LYS A 275 9.30 -27.17 14.50
C LYS A 275 10.21 -25.96 14.41
N LEU A 276 9.71 -24.72 14.44
CA LEU A 276 10.54 -23.53 14.47
C LEU A 276 10.81 -23.05 15.89
N THR A 277 9.74 -22.89 16.68
CA THR A 277 9.84 -22.26 18.00
C THR A 277 10.74 -23.05 18.94
N GLU A 278 10.71 -24.39 18.86
CA GLU A 278 11.60 -25.22 19.68
C GLU A 278 13.07 -25.15 19.26
N GLN A 279 13.43 -24.60 18.10
CA GLN A 279 14.84 -24.43 17.73
C GLN A 279 15.46 -23.15 18.32
N GLU A 280 14.66 -22.15 18.72
CA GLU A 280 15.11 -20.78 18.97
C GLU A 280 16.17 -20.68 20.08
N GLU A 281 15.90 -21.25 21.25
CA GLU A 281 16.84 -21.22 22.39
C GLU A 281 18.19 -21.87 22.04
N GLY A 282 18.15 -23.08 21.46
CA GLY A 282 19.37 -23.78 21.03
C GLY A 282 20.13 -23.01 19.94
N ASN A 283 19.41 -22.40 18.99
CA ASN A 283 19.99 -21.57 17.93
C ASN A 283 20.70 -20.34 18.51
N GLU A 284 20.11 -19.69 19.50
CA GLU A 284 20.70 -18.57 20.21
C GLU A 284 22.05 -18.97 20.83
N LYS A 285 22.11 -20.10 21.54
CA LYS A 285 23.35 -20.58 22.18
C LYS A 285 24.44 -20.89 21.16
N ILE A 286 24.08 -21.52 20.04
CA ILE A 286 25.03 -21.81 18.96
C ILE A 286 25.52 -20.51 18.32
N ASN A 287 24.63 -19.57 18.02
CA ASN A 287 24.99 -18.29 17.42
C ASN A 287 25.94 -17.48 18.30
N ILE A 288 25.75 -17.48 19.62
CA ILE A 288 26.70 -16.86 20.58
C ILE A 288 28.10 -17.47 20.41
N ILE A 289 28.21 -18.79 20.28
CA ILE A 289 29.51 -19.48 20.12
C ILE A 289 30.13 -19.16 18.76
N LEU A 290 29.37 -19.24 17.68
CA LEU A 290 29.84 -18.93 16.31
C LEU A 290 30.34 -17.49 16.21
N ASN A 291 29.63 -16.55 16.84
CA ASN A 291 30.03 -15.13 16.88
C ASN A 291 31.36 -14.91 17.63
N ARG A 292 31.68 -15.73 18.64
CA ARG A 292 33.01 -15.67 19.31
C ARG A 292 34.15 -16.00 18.34
N TYR A 293 33.96 -16.98 17.45
CA TYR A 293 34.93 -17.26 16.39
C TYR A 293 35.00 -16.13 15.35
N LYS A 294 33.84 -15.61 14.94
CA LYS A 294 33.77 -14.52 13.94
C LYS A 294 34.40 -13.21 14.43
N ARG A 295 34.27 -12.86 15.72
CA ARG A 295 34.82 -11.62 16.31
C ARG A 295 36.30 -11.41 15.97
N PHE A 296 37.09 -12.48 16.01
CA PHE A 296 38.51 -12.41 15.72
C PHE A 296 38.84 -12.37 14.24
N ALA A 297 37.87 -12.63 13.35
CA ALA A 297 37.99 -12.66 11.89
C ALA A 297 37.53 -11.36 11.21
N THR A 298 36.63 -10.58 11.83
CA THR A 298 36.06 -9.35 11.28
C THR A 298 37.10 -8.23 11.06
N GLY A 299 36.91 -7.40 10.02
CA GLY A 299 37.63 -6.13 9.82
C GLY A 299 38.95 -6.16 9.03
N LEU A 300 39.41 -7.33 8.57
CA LEU A 300 40.68 -7.47 7.82
C LEU A 300 40.49 -8.17 6.46
N VAL A 301 39.46 -7.76 5.71
CA VAL A 301 38.98 -8.41 4.47
C VAL A 301 40.06 -8.57 3.38
N ASN A 302 41.06 -7.69 3.36
CA ASN A 302 42.16 -7.77 2.38
C ASN A 302 43.28 -8.75 2.78
N GLU A 303 43.34 -9.16 4.05
CA GLU A 303 44.43 -9.97 4.61
C GLU A 303 43.98 -11.41 4.90
N ARG A 304 42.68 -11.65 5.04
CA ARG A 304 42.07 -12.97 5.28
C ARG A 304 40.62 -13.03 4.83
N ASP A 305 40.13 -14.25 4.63
CA ASP A 305 38.76 -14.54 4.27
C ASP A 305 37.92 -14.81 5.54
N GLU A 306 36.62 -14.55 5.48
CA GLU A 306 35.72 -14.84 6.60
C GLU A 306 35.46 -16.35 6.73
N PRO A 307 35.35 -16.87 7.97
CA PRO A 307 34.99 -18.27 8.18
C PRO A 307 33.55 -18.56 7.72
N GLN A 308 33.41 -19.59 6.89
CA GLN A 308 32.11 -20.04 6.38
C GLN A 308 31.52 -21.13 7.25
N PHE A 309 30.24 -20.96 7.60
CA PHE A 309 29.46 -21.91 8.41
C PHE A 309 28.16 -22.22 7.66
N ASN A 310 28.16 -23.26 6.84
CA ASN A 310 27.00 -23.63 6.03
C ASN A 310 25.87 -24.19 6.91
N LEU A 311 26.21 -25.12 7.81
CA LEU A 311 25.40 -25.69 8.90
C LEU A 311 24.14 -26.45 8.44
N THR A 312 23.16 -25.80 7.81
CA THR A 312 21.93 -26.44 7.34
C THR A 312 21.75 -26.29 5.83
N ARG A 313 21.07 -27.28 5.25
CA ARG A 313 20.62 -27.30 3.85
C ARG A 313 19.12 -27.05 3.76
N ARG A 314 18.67 -26.73 2.55
CA ARG A 314 17.26 -26.66 2.17
C ARG A 314 17.02 -27.37 0.86
N PHE A 315 15.78 -27.79 0.65
CA PHE A 315 15.30 -28.15 -0.67
C PHE A 315 15.08 -26.87 -1.49
N LYS A 316 15.39 -26.93 -2.77
CA LYS A 316 15.03 -25.92 -3.76
C LYS A 316 13.84 -26.45 -4.56
N PHE A 317 12.66 -25.91 -4.29
CA PHE A 317 11.41 -26.28 -4.94
C PHE A 317 11.34 -25.69 -6.35
N VAL A 318 10.84 -26.49 -7.28
CA VAL A 318 10.60 -26.11 -8.67
C VAL A 318 9.13 -26.31 -8.93
N TYR A 319 8.40 -25.21 -9.13
CA TYR A 319 6.98 -25.26 -9.42
C TYR A 319 6.73 -25.46 -10.92
N PRO A 320 5.61 -26.11 -11.30
CA PRO A 320 5.31 -26.38 -12.71
C PRO A 320 5.16 -25.09 -13.53
N GLU A 321 5.61 -25.10 -14.79
CA GLU A 321 5.46 -23.95 -15.71
C GLU A 321 3.97 -23.59 -15.91
N GLU A 322 3.06 -24.55 -15.77
CA GLU A 322 1.62 -24.29 -15.85
C GLU A 322 1.14 -23.32 -14.76
N GLU A 323 1.77 -23.28 -13.58
CA GLU A 323 1.42 -22.31 -12.54
C GLU A 323 1.82 -20.88 -12.94
N GLU A 324 2.93 -20.69 -13.65
CA GLU A 324 3.31 -19.37 -14.17
C GLU A 324 2.28 -18.83 -15.16
N ASP A 325 1.75 -19.69 -16.03
CA ASP A 325 0.71 -19.32 -16.98
C ASP A 325 -0.60 -18.95 -16.28
N ILE A 326 -0.96 -19.66 -15.21
CA ILE A 326 -2.12 -19.32 -14.37
C ILE A 326 -1.90 -17.96 -13.70
N ILE A 327 -0.72 -17.71 -13.11
CA ILE A 327 -0.39 -16.43 -12.47
C ILE A 327 -0.52 -15.28 -13.47
N ARG A 328 0.04 -15.42 -14.69
CA ARG A 328 -0.03 -14.41 -15.75
C ARG A 328 -1.45 -14.08 -16.19
N ASP A 329 -2.39 -15.01 -16.07
CA ASP A 329 -3.81 -14.79 -16.40
C ASP A 329 -4.61 -14.24 -15.20
N VAL A 330 -4.39 -14.76 -14.00
CA VAL A 330 -5.17 -14.44 -12.80
C VAL A 330 -4.76 -13.10 -12.19
N GLN A 331 -3.47 -12.78 -12.14
CA GLN A 331 -2.97 -11.56 -11.50
C GLN A 331 -3.56 -10.27 -12.13
N PRO A 332 -3.64 -10.11 -13.47
CA PRO A 332 -4.31 -8.95 -14.07
C PRO A 332 -5.80 -8.88 -13.71
N ARG A 333 -6.49 -10.02 -13.65
CA ARG A 333 -7.93 -10.07 -13.31
C ARG A 333 -8.18 -9.63 -11.87
N LEU A 334 -7.37 -10.13 -10.94
CA LEU A 334 -7.41 -9.72 -9.53
C LEU A 334 -7.15 -8.22 -9.38
N ASN A 335 -6.19 -7.65 -10.12
CA ASN A 335 -5.93 -6.22 -10.11
C ASN A 335 -7.12 -5.39 -10.63
N ILE A 336 -7.78 -5.83 -11.71
CA ILE A 336 -9.00 -5.17 -12.22
C ILE A 336 -10.12 -5.23 -11.19
N MET A 337 -10.37 -6.40 -10.60
CA MET A 337 -11.37 -6.55 -9.54
C MET A 337 -11.07 -5.64 -8.34
N LEU A 338 -9.80 -5.54 -7.94
CA LEU A 338 -9.37 -4.67 -6.85
C LEU A 338 -9.65 -3.19 -7.16
N GLU A 339 -9.39 -2.75 -8.39
CA GLU A 339 -9.71 -1.39 -8.86
C GLU A 339 -11.23 -1.15 -8.84
N GLU A 340 -12.03 -2.05 -9.43
CA GLU A 340 -13.49 -1.97 -9.45
C GLU A 340 -14.09 -1.91 -8.04
N PHE A 341 -13.59 -2.72 -7.11
CA PHE A 341 -14.06 -2.71 -5.72
C PHE A 341 -13.70 -1.41 -5.01
N ASN A 342 -12.49 -0.88 -5.22
CA ASN A 342 -12.10 0.41 -4.65
C ASN A 342 -12.96 1.56 -5.22
N ASP A 343 -13.23 1.55 -6.52
CA ASP A 343 -14.08 2.53 -7.19
C ASP A 343 -15.51 2.49 -6.63
N PHE A 344 -16.09 1.30 -6.47
CA PHE A 344 -17.40 1.12 -5.86
C PHE A 344 -17.45 1.65 -4.42
N LEU A 345 -16.50 1.22 -3.58
CA LEU A 345 -16.46 1.57 -2.16
C LEU A 345 -16.16 3.05 -1.91
N SER A 346 -15.52 3.73 -2.87
CA SER A 346 -15.17 5.16 -2.77
C SER A 346 -16.15 6.09 -3.49
N ASN A 347 -17.10 5.54 -4.26
CA ASN A 347 -18.05 6.35 -5.02
C ASN A 347 -19.04 7.08 -4.09
N PRO A 348 -19.10 8.44 -4.13
CA PRO A 348 -19.96 9.21 -3.25
C PRO A 348 -21.46 8.90 -3.33
N GLN A 349 -21.97 8.51 -4.51
CA GLN A 349 -23.39 8.17 -4.68
C GLN A 349 -23.74 6.92 -3.88
N PHE A 350 -22.88 5.91 -3.92
CA PHE A 350 -23.06 4.68 -3.16
C PHE A 350 -22.92 4.92 -1.66
N ILE A 351 -21.93 5.72 -1.25
CA ILE A 351 -21.70 6.04 0.16
C ILE A 351 -22.90 6.79 0.77
N LEU A 352 -23.43 7.80 0.08
CA LEU A 352 -24.53 8.62 0.60
C LEU A 352 -25.86 7.87 0.69
N ASN A 353 -26.08 6.90 -0.21
CA ASN A 353 -27.31 6.14 -0.29
C ASN A 353 -27.22 4.77 0.39
N ARG A 354 -26.05 4.40 0.94
CA ARG A 354 -25.81 3.13 1.62
C ARG A 354 -26.92 2.77 2.61
N ASP A 355 -27.25 3.68 3.52
CA ASP A 355 -28.22 3.40 4.59
C ASP A 355 -29.67 3.72 4.19
N ARG A 356 -29.91 4.15 2.93
CA ARG A 356 -31.24 4.48 2.42
C ARG A 356 -31.91 3.31 1.71
N ILE A 357 -31.13 2.30 1.32
CA ILE A 357 -31.59 1.11 0.60
C ILE A 357 -31.16 -0.11 1.42
N ASP A 358 -32.13 -0.87 1.94
CA ASP A 358 -31.91 -1.95 2.93
C ASP A 358 -30.84 -2.99 2.50
N SER A 359 -30.68 -3.23 1.20
CA SER A 359 -29.75 -4.22 0.65
C SER A 359 -28.33 -3.69 0.39
N LEU A 360 -28.13 -2.37 0.25
CA LEU A 360 -26.82 -1.80 -0.06
C LEU A 360 -25.76 -1.96 1.04
N PRO A 361 -26.07 -1.86 2.35
CA PRO A 361 -25.08 -2.06 3.41
C PRO A 361 -24.44 -3.45 3.34
N TYR A 362 -25.25 -4.47 3.09
CA TYR A 362 -24.77 -5.84 2.88
C TYR A 362 -23.82 -5.92 1.69
N VAL A 363 -24.19 -5.34 0.53
CA VAL A 363 -23.33 -5.34 -0.65
C VAL A 363 -22.00 -4.63 -0.39
N PHE A 364 -22.03 -3.48 0.30
CA PHE A 364 -20.82 -2.77 0.70
C PHE A 364 -19.90 -3.63 1.56
N GLY A 365 -20.44 -4.28 2.59
CA GLY A 365 -19.65 -5.18 3.43
C GLY A 365 -19.06 -6.35 2.64
N PHE A 366 -19.85 -6.91 1.72
CA PHE A 366 -19.43 -8.01 0.87
C PHE A 366 -18.31 -7.60 -0.09
N ILE A 367 -18.42 -6.45 -0.75
CA ILE A 367 -17.39 -5.93 -1.66
C ILE A 367 -16.12 -5.58 -0.89
N ASP A 368 -16.19 -4.98 0.30
CA ASP A 368 -14.99 -4.74 1.13
C ASP A 368 -14.34 -6.03 1.63
N HIS A 369 -15.14 -7.05 1.97
CA HIS A 369 -14.62 -8.37 2.29
C HIS A 369 -13.90 -9.00 1.09
N SER A 370 -14.55 -8.99 -0.07
CA SER A 370 -14.02 -9.53 -1.34
C SER A 370 -12.73 -8.81 -1.73
N ARG A 371 -12.66 -7.50 -1.54
CA ARG A 371 -11.46 -6.68 -1.72
C ARG A 371 -10.27 -7.17 -0.89
N LYS A 372 -10.48 -7.46 0.39
CA LYS A 372 -9.42 -7.99 1.27
C LYS A 372 -8.95 -9.37 0.79
N ARG A 373 -9.88 -10.23 0.38
CA ARG A 373 -9.53 -11.56 -0.15
C ARG A 373 -8.73 -11.49 -1.46
N VAL A 374 -9.09 -10.55 -2.35
CA VAL A 374 -8.32 -10.28 -3.57
C VAL A 374 -6.90 -9.81 -3.23
N GLN A 375 -6.73 -8.98 -2.21
CA GLN A 375 -5.41 -8.57 -1.73
C GLN A 375 -4.61 -9.75 -1.19
N ASP A 376 -5.20 -10.60 -0.35
CA ASP A 376 -4.53 -11.79 0.17
C ASP A 376 -4.03 -12.71 -0.97
N MET A 377 -4.84 -12.90 -2.02
CA MET A 377 -4.44 -13.69 -3.19
C MET A 377 -3.30 -13.04 -3.99
N LEU A 378 -3.31 -11.71 -4.14
CA LEU A 378 -2.23 -10.98 -4.81
C LEU A 378 -0.91 -11.06 -4.03
N GLU A 379 -0.95 -10.96 -2.69
CA GLU A 379 0.24 -11.11 -1.84
C GLU A 379 0.88 -12.50 -1.99
N VAL A 380 0.06 -13.55 -2.08
CA VAL A 380 0.56 -14.91 -2.34
C VAL A 380 1.22 -15.00 -3.71
N ILE A 381 0.62 -14.39 -4.73
CA ILE A 381 1.19 -14.36 -6.09
C ILE A 381 2.54 -13.64 -6.10
N GLU A 382 2.63 -12.48 -5.46
CA GLU A 382 3.87 -11.70 -5.35
C GLU A 382 4.99 -12.50 -4.67
N GLN A 383 4.68 -13.20 -3.57
CA GLN A 383 5.65 -14.06 -2.89
C GLN A 383 6.21 -15.16 -3.80
N MET A 384 5.40 -15.71 -4.71
CA MET A 384 5.91 -16.71 -5.66
C MET A 384 6.80 -16.10 -6.72
N GLU A 385 6.41 -14.96 -7.29
CA GLU A 385 7.22 -14.27 -8.32
C GLU A 385 8.58 -13.83 -7.77
N ASP A 386 8.64 -13.47 -6.48
CA ASP A 386 9.87 -13.08 -5.78
C ASP A 386 10.75 -14.27 -5.34
N GLY A 387 10.33 -15.52 -5.59
CA GLY A 387 11.07 -16.72 -5.19
C GLY A 387 11.06 -16.98 -3.68
N PHE A 388 10.10 -16.42 -2.92
CA PHE A 388 9.97 -16.68 -1.48
C PHE A 388 9.81 -18.18 -1.17
N PHE A 389 9.08 -18.87 -2.04
CA PHE A 389 8.82 -20.31 -1.93
C PHE A 389 9.88 -21.20 -2.60
N ASP A 390 10.99 -20.64 -3.08
CA ASP A 390 12.11 -21.42 -3.64
C ASP A 390 12.69 -22.39 -2.61
N PHE A 391 12.75 -21.99 -1.34
CA PHE A 391 13.33 -22.79 -0.26
C PHE A 391 12.34 -23.09 0.88
N LEU A 392 11.05 -22.86 0.64
CA LEU A 392 9.98 -23.05 1.63
C LEU A 392 8.89 -23.92 1.01
N TYR A 393 8.60 -25.05 1.66
CA TYR A 393 7.59 -25.97 1.18
C TYR A 393 6.19 -25.41 1.42
N ARG A 394 5.48 -25.02 0.35
CA ARG A 394 4.12 -24.43 0.45
C ARG A 394 3.14 -25.25 1.30
N PRO A 395 3.09 -26.58 1.23
CA PRO A 395 2.18 -27.37 2.07
C PRO A 395 2.46 -27.26 3.57
N ASN A 396 3.69 -26.93 3.99
CA ASN A 396 3.97 -26.65 5.39
C ASN A 396 3.55 -25.23 5.80
N PHE A 397 3.58 -24.29 4.85
CA PHE A 397 3.29 -22.88 5.07
C PHE A 397 1.77 -22.61 5.04
N TYR A 398 1.09 -23.24 4.08
CA TYR A 398 -0.36 -23.26 3.93
C TYR A 398 -0.92 -24.67 4.15
N PRO A 399 -0.81 -25.24 5.37
CA PRO A 399 -1.21 -26.62 5.65
C PRO A 399 -2.71 -26.86 5.48
N ASN A 400 -3.52 -25.82 5.64
CA ASN A 400 -4.96 -25.83 5.41
C ASN A 400 -5.35 -24.88 4.27
N GLY A 401 -4.42 -24.58 3.36
CA GLY A 401 -4.59 -23.58 2.31
C GLY A 401 -4.56 -22.13 2.81
N LEU A 402 -5.17 -21.22 2.04
CA LEU A 402 -5.10 -19.77 2.28
C LEU A 402 -6.16 -19.34 3.30
N THR A 403 -5.71 -18.81 4.43
CA THR A 403 -6.58 -18.39 5.54
C THR A 403 -7.67 -17.42 5.07
N GLY A 404 -8.93 -17.74 5.39
CA GLY A 404 -10.09 -16.92 5.02
C GLY A 404 -10.64 -17.19 3.63
N LEU A 405 -9.96 -18.04 2.85
CA LEU A 405 -10.43 -18.60 1.58
C LEU A 405 -10.50 -20.13 1.61
N ASN A 406 -10.09 -20.76 2.72
CA ASN A 406 -10.05 -22.21 2.89
C ASN A 406 -11.34 -22.82 3.48
N GLN A 407 -12.33 -21.98 3.80
CA GLN A 407 -13.62 -22.39 4.37
C GLN A 407 -14.63 -21.24 4.19
N PRO A 408 -15.94 -21.48 4.43
CA PRO A 408 -16.92 -20.39 4.51
C PRO A 408 -16.48 -19.32 5.51
N SER A 409 -16.66 -18.07 5.12
CA SER A 409 -16.15 -16.92 5.84
C SER A 409 -17.28 -16.05 6.33
N THR A 410 -17.02 -15.22 7.33
CA THR A 410 -17.95 -14.19 7.78
C THR A 410 -17.39 -12.81 7.52
N PHE A 411 -18.29 -11.85 7.31
CA PHE A 411 -17.94 -10.45 7.20
C PHE A 411 -18.93 -9.59 7.97
N THR A 412 -18.46 -8.44 8.45
CA THR A 412 -19.30 -7.48 9.14
C THR A 412 -19.65 -6.31 8.24
N TYR A 413 -20.84 -5.76 8.43
CA TYR A 413 -21.31 -4.56 7.75
C TYR A 413 -22.15 -3.70 8.70
N GLU A 414 -22.27 -2.40 8.41
CA GLU A 414 -23.02 -1.46 9.24
C GLU A 414 -24.36 -1.14 8.59
N GLU A 415 -25.46 -1.49 9.26
CA GLU A 415 -26.82 -1.17 8.84
C GLU A 415 -27.52 -0.35 9.93
N ASN A 416 -28.01 0.85 9.58
CA ASN A 416 -28.70 1.73 10.52
C ASN A 416 -27.92 2.03 11.81
N GLY A 417 -26.58 2.14 11.71
CA GLY A 417 -25.69 2.41 12.85
C GLY A 417 -25.44 1.22 13.77
N LYS A 418 -25.78 0.00 13.35
CA LYS A 418 -25.47 -1.26 14.04
C LYS A 418 -24.58 -2.12 13.17
N GLU A 419 -23.60 -2.76 13.81
CA GLU A 419 -22.77 -3.77 13.16
C GLU A 419 -23.53 -5.09 13.11
N GLU A 420 -23.71 -5.62 11.90
CA GLU A 420 -24.31 -6.91 11.60
C GLU A 420 -23.23 -7.84 11.04
N GLU A 421 -23.40 -9.15 11.22
CA GLU A 421 -22.50 -10.18 10.69
C GLU A 421 -23.25 -11.06 9.69
N ALA A 422 -22.63 -11.31 8.54
CA ALA A 422 -23.14 -12.19 7.51
C ALA A 422 -22.17 -13.35 7.25
N GLU A 423 -22.74 -14.54 7.07
CA GLU A 423 -22.01 -15.69 6.56
C GLU A 423 -22.01 -15.66 5.03
N TYR A 424 -20.88 -16.05 4.45
CA TYR A 424 -20.69 -16.14 3.03
C TYR A 424 -19.92 -17.40 2.64
N ASP A 425 -20.41 -18.07 1.59
CA ASP A 425 -19.84 -19.29 1.07
C ASP A 425 -19.74 -19.24 -0.46
N LEU A 426 -18.51 -19.33 -0.97
CA LEU A 426 -18.20 -19.42 -2.40
C LEU A 426 -18.49 -20.81 -2.96
N GLY A 427 -18.52 -21.85 -2.12
CA GLY A 427 -18.56 -23.26 -2.53
C GLY A 427 -17.25 -23.76 -3.17
N VAL A 428 -16.27 -22.89 -3.37
CA VAL A 428 -14.91 -23.17 -3.81
C VAL A 428 -13.93 -22.58 -2.80
N TYR A 429 -12.85 -23.30 -2.51
CA TYR A 429 -11.91 -22.95 -1.44
C TYR A 429 -10.47 -23.14 -1.88
N VAL A 430 -9.58 -22.35 -1.28
CA VAL A 430 -8.14 -22.56 -1.35
C VAL A 430 -7.72 -23.34 -0.10
N ASP A 431 -7.79 -24.67 -0.14
CA ASP A 431 -7.57 -25.57 1.00
C ASP A 431 -6.27 -26.41 0.89
N SER A 432 -5.56 -26.31 -0.23
CA SER A 432 -4.35 -27.09 -0.53
C SER A 432 -3.16 -26.18 -0.79
N GLY A 433 -2.08 -26.32 -0.01
CA GLY A 433 -0.81 -25.65 -0.31
C GLY A 433 -0.10 -26.21 -1.55
N PHE A 434 -0.51 -27.38 -2.06
CA PHE A 434 0.01 -27.92 -3.32
C PHE A 434 -0.64 -27.24 -4.53
N ASP A 435 -1.98 -27.24 -4.57
CA ASP A 435 -2.79 -26.75 -5.70
C ASP A 435 -3.15 -25.27 -5.56
N LEU A 436 -2.42 -24.54 -4.70
CA LEU A 436 -2.72 -23.20 -4.23
C LEU A 436 -3.13 -22.25 -5.37
N ILE A 437 -2.40 -22.31 -6.49
CA ILE A 437 -2.54 -21.36 -7.60
C ILE A 437 -3.70 -21.70 -8.51
N SER A 438 -3.91 -23.00 -8.74
CA SER A 438 -5.09 -23.47 -9.45
C SER A 438 -6.37 -23.16 -8.67
N GLN A 439 -6.33 -23.32 -7.34
CA GLN A 439 -7.46 -22.99 -6.47
C GLN A 439 -7.70 -21.48 -6.36
N ILE A 440 -6.65 -20.65 -6.31
CA ILE A 440 -6.78 -19.18 -6.39
C ILE A 440 -7.46 -18.78 -7.70
N ALA A 441 -7.12 -19.41 -8.82
CA ALA A 441 -7.77 -19.15 -10.10
C ALA A 441 -9.27 -19.47 -10.08
N GLU A 442 -9.65 -20.64 -9.52
CA GLU A 442 -11.05 -21.05 -9.39
C GLU A 442 -11.85 -20.10 -8.47
N VAL A 443 -11.29 -19.76 -7.31
CA VAL A 443 -11.88 -18.80 -6.37
C VAL A 443 -12.05 -17.43 -7.01
N THR A 444 -11.07 -16.98 -7.81
CA THR A 444 -11.13 -15.69 -8.51
C THR A 444 -12.34 -15.62 -9.45
N GLU A 445 -12.59 -16.67 -10.23
CA GLU A 445 -13.73 -16.70 -11.16
C GLU A 445 -15.07 -16.67 -10.43
N VAL A 446 -15.24 -17.50 -9.40
CA VAL A 446 -16.51 -17.54 -8.65
C VAL A 446 -16.73 -16.23 -7.90
N LEU A 447 -15.68 -15.67 -7.30
CA LEU A 447 -15.76 -14.39 -6.60
C LEU A 447 -16.16 -13.27 -7.57
N ARG A 448 -15.56 -13.23 -8.77
CA ARG A 448 -15.87 -12.24 -9.81
C ARG A 448 -17.32 -12.33 -10.27
N GLU A 449 -17.83 -13.53 -10.52
CA GLU A 449 -19.24 -13.72 -10.91
C GLU A 449 -20.19 -13.18 -9.84
N ARG A 450 -19.93 -13.52 -8.57
CA ARG A 450 -20.73 -13.06 -7.42
C ARG A 450 -20.68 -11.55 -7.23
N THR A 451 -19.49 -10.95 -7.31
CA THR A 451 -19.34 -9.51 -7.12
C THR A 451 -19.99 -8.74 -8.25
N ASN A 452 -19.90 -9.23 -9.50
CA ASN A 452 -20.54 -8.58 -10.64
C ASN A 452 -22.07 -8.54 -10.51
N GLU A 453 -22.69 -9.64 -10.07
CA GLU A 453 -24.14 -9.69 -9.80
C GLU A 453 -24.57 -8.63 -8.78
N LEU A 454 -23.78 -8.45 -7.72
CA LEU A 454 -24.09 -7.49 -6.65
C LEU A 454 -23.79 -6.05 -7.04
N LEU A 455 -22.74 -5.81 -7.83
CA LEU A 455 -22.43 -4.50 -8.39
C LEU A 455 -23.55 -4.06 -9.34
N ASP A 456 -23.96 -4.92 -10.27
CA ASP A 456 -25.06 -4.65 -11.21
C ASP A 456 -26.37 -4.35 -10.47
N PHE A 457 -26.69 -5.13 -9.44
CA PHE A 457 -27.82 -4.89 -8.56
C PHE A 457 -27.73 -3.50 -7.89
N SER A 458 -26.56 -3.14 -7.36
CA SER A 458 -26.35 -1.86 -6.67
C SER A 458 -26.49 -0.67 -7.62
N PHE A 459 -25.94 -0.76 -8.84
CA PHE A 459 -26.12 0.25 -9.88
C PHE A 459 -27.58 0.45 -10.26
N MET A 460 -28.35 -0.65 -10.35
CA MET A 460 -29.78 -0.59 -10.63
C MET A 460 -30.56 0.10 -9.51
N GLU A 461 -30.33 -0.29 -8.25
CA GLU A 461 -31.02 0.29 -7.08
C GLU A 461 -30.74 1.79 -6.93
N ILE A 462 -29.48 2.23 -7.11
CA ILE A 462 -29.17 3.67 -7.07
C ILE A 462 -29.84 4.42 -8.19
N ARG A 463 -29.89 3.87 -9.40
CA ARG A 463 -30.58 4.52 -10.51
C ARG A 463 -32.05 4.73 -10.19
N ILE A 464 -32.74 3.70 -9.68
CA ILE A 464 -34.16 3.80 -9.28
C ILE A 464 -34.33 4.85 -8.18
N PHE A 465 -33.44 4.88 -7.20
CA PHE A 465 -33.49 5.86 -6.12
C PHE A 465 -33.28 7.30 -6.62
N ASP A 466 -32.29 7.53 -7.49
CA ASP A 466 -32.01 8.84 -8.08
C ASP A 466 -33.18 9.32 -8.98
N GLU A 467 -33.77 8.40 -9.75
CA GLU A 467 -34.98 8.65 -10.54
C GLU A 467 -36.15 9.07 -9.62
N GLN A 468 -36.40 8.33 -8.53
CA GLN A 468 -37.45 8.64 -7.58
C GLN A 468 -37.21 9.97 -6.84
N ALA A 469 -35.98 10.25 -6.41
CA ALA A 469 -35.63 11.50 -5.75
C ALA A 469 -35.87 12.72 -6.67
N THR A 470 -35.63 12.57 -7.96
CA THR A 470 -35.94 13.60 -8.97
C THR A 470 -37.44 13.84 -9.07
N ILE A 471 -38.24 12.76 -9.13
CA ILE A 471 -39.70 12.83 -9.17
C ILE A 471 -40.24 13.48 -7.89
N ASP A 472 -39.75 13.09 -6.71
CA ASP A 472 -40.18 13.66 -5.42
C ASP A 472 -39.88 15.17 -5.34
N SER A 473 -38.74 15.60 -5.87
CA SER A 473 -38.39 17.02 -5.98
C SER A 473 -39.37 17.76 -6.88
N LEU A 474 -39.68 17.20 -8.06
CA LEU A 474 -40.65 17.78 -8.99
C LEU A 474 -42.05 17.85 -8.37
N ASP A 475 -42.50 16.81 -7.67
CA ASP A 475 -43.78 16.79 -6.96
C ASP A 475 -43.86 17.91 -5.92
N SER A 476 -42.79 18.06 -5.11
CA SER A 476 -42.68 19.13 -4.12
C SER A 476 -42.76 20.51 -4.79
N ASP A 477 -42.03 20.72 -5.88
CA ASP A 477 -42.01 21.98 -6.61
C ASP A 477 -43.38 22.29 -7.24
N ILE A 478 -44.01 21.31 -7.89
CA ILE A 478 -45.36 21.44 -8.46
C ILE A 478 -46.36 21.85 -7.38
N VAL A 479 -46.35 21.19 -6.21
CA VAL A 479 -47.25 21.50 -5.09
C VAL A 479 -47.00 22.92 -4.57
N GLN A 480 -45.74 23.31 -4.36
CA GLN A 480 -45.38 24.64 -3.87
C GLN A 480 -45.80 25.73 -4.86
N LEU A 481 -45.47 25.55 -6.14
CA LEU A 481 -45.79 26.50 -7.20
C LEU A 481 -47.30 26.62 -7.40
N LYS A 482 -48.03 25.50 -7.41
CA LYS A 482 -49.49 25.50 -7.50
C LYS A 482 -50.10 26.25 -6.32
N THR A 483 -49.65 25.97 -5.09
CA THR A 483 -50.12 26.68 -3.90
C THR A 483 -49.86 28.19 -3.98
N ARG A 484 -48.69 28.58 -4.47
CA ARG A 484 -48.32 29.99 -4.64
C ARG A 484 -49.14 30.67 -5.75
N ALA A 485 -49.32 30.01 -6.89
CA ALA A 485 -50.16 30.51 -7.98
C ALA A 485 -51.61 30.66 -7.50
N ASP A 486 -52.16 29.63 -6.86
CA ASP A 486 -53.52 29.67 -6.34
C ASP A 486 -53.69 30.78 -5.31
N ALA A 487 -52.73 31.01 -4.42
CA ALA A 487 -52.76 32.14 -3.49
C ALA A 487 -52.71 33.49 -4.21
N LEU A 488 -51.84 33.65 -5.21
CA LEU A 488 -51.67 34.90 -5.97
C LEU A 488 -52.94 35.27 -6.73
N TYR A 489 -53.60 34.29 -7.35
CA TYR A 489 -54.82 34.49 -8.14
C TYR A 489 -56.12 34.21 -7.33
N SER A 490 -56.02 33.90 -6.03
CA SER A 490 -57.15 33.49 -5.17
C SER A 490 -58.23 34.56 -5.00
N PHE A 491 -57.85 35.84 -5.05
CA PHE A 491 -58.76 36.97 -4.83
C PHE A 491 -59.91 37.04 -5.86
N LEU A 492 -59.82 36.27 -6.96
CA LEU A 492 -60.74 36.32 -8.09
C LEU A 492 -61.40 34.95 -8.39
N GLN A 493 -61.39 34.00 -7.45
CA GLN A 493 -61.91 32.63 -7.66
C GLN A 493 -63.38 32.58 -8.13
N GLU A 494 -64.18 33.57 -7.76
CA GLU A 494 -65.52 33.77 -8.31
C GLU A 494 -65.59 35.13 -9.02
N ILE A 495 -66.05 35.13 -10.28
CA ILE A 495 -66.38 36.40 -10.94
C ILE A 495 -67.54 37.01 -10.15
N PRO A 496 -67.40 38.24 -9.63
CA PRO A 496 -68.50 38.93 -8.96
C PRO A 496 -69.75 38.95 -9.85
N ALA A 497 -70.94 38.71 -9.27
CA ALA A 497 -72.18 38.58 -10.03
C ALA A 497 -72.54 39.83 -10.87
N ASP A 498 -71.89 40.95 -10.62
CA ASP A 498 -72.02 42.25 -11.28
C ASP A 498 -70.96 42.51 -12.37
N ARG A 499 -70.04 41.58 -12.64
CA ARG A 499 -69.00 41.70 -13.67
C ARG A 499 -68.99 40.53 -14.65
N THR A 500 -68.54 40.79 -15.87
CA THR A 500 -68.28 39.80 -16.92
C THR A 500 -66.82 39.36 -16.91
N PHE A 501 -66.50 38.24 -17.57
CA PHE A 501 -65.12 37.74 -17.67
C PHE A 501 -64.21 38.74 -18.38
N GLU A 502 -64.74 39.47 -19.36
CA GLU A 502 -64.04 40.50 -20.11
C GLU A 502 -63.67 41.72 -19.27
N GLU A 503 -64.41 41.98 -18.19
CA GLU A 503 -64.19 43.08 -17.24
C GLU A 503 -63.23 42.73 -16.09
N MET A 504 -62.70 41.49 -16.08
CA MET A 504 -61.69 41.06 -15.12
C MET A 504 -60.29 41.48 -15.57
N PRO A 505 -59.36 41.73 -14.63
CA PRO A 505 -57.96 42.03 -14.94
C PRO A 505 -57.32 41.00 -15.88
N LEU A 506 -56.41 41.48 -16.74
CA LEU A 506 -55.82 40.67 -17.82
C LEU A 506 -55.04 39.47 -17.27
N ASP A 507 -54.28 39.65 -16.19
CA ASP A 507 -53.49 38.61 -15.53
C ASP A 507 -54.37 37.44 -15.06
N TYR A 508 -55.53 37.75 -14.46
CA TYR A 508 -56.50 36.76 -14.04
C TYR A 508 -57.09 36.00 -15.23
N ARG A 509 -57.47 36.72 -16.29
CA ARG A 509 -58.02 36.10 -17.50
C ARG A 509 -57.00 35.17 -18.15
N VAL A 510 -55.73 35.60 -18.21
CA VAL A 510 -54.63 34.81 -18.76
C VAL A 510 -54.41 33.56 -17.91
N TYR A 511 -54.28 33.71 -16.59
CA TYR A 511 -54.14 32.58 -15.67
C TYR A 511 -55.30 31.60 -15.80
N ARG A 512 -56.55 32.06 -15.79
CA ARG A 512 -57.72 31.18 -15.81
C ARG A 512 -57.84 30.38 -17.11
N VAL A 513 -57.56 30.99 -18.26
CA VAL A 513 -57.60 30.27 -19.55
C VAL A 513 -56.46 29.25 -19.63
N ILE A 514 -55.25 29.66 -19.27
CA ILE A 514 -54.08 28.77 -19.29
C ILE A 514 -54.22 27.64 -18.27
N HIS A 515 -54.79 27.92 -17.09
CA HIS A 515 -55.06 26.91 -16.08
C HIS A 515 -55.98 25.82 -16.62
N ASN A 516 -57.14 26.20 -17.16
CA ASN A 516 -58.14 25.25 -17.65
C ASN A 516 -57.71 24.49 -18.90
N ASN A 517 -56.99 25.13 -19.82
CA ASN A 517 -56.65 24.53 -21.12
C ASN A 517 -55.30 23.82 -21.14
N THR A 518 -54.35 24.27 -20.32
CA THR A 518 -52.95 23.84 -20.40
C THR A 518 -52.47 23.23 -19.08
N LEU A 519 -52.60 23.93 -17.94
CA LEU A 519 -52.05 23.43 -16.67
C LEU A 519 -52.73 22.15 -16.19
N VAL A 520 -54.07 22.08 -16.24
CA VAL A 520 -54.81 20.86 -15.85
C VAL A 520 -54.41 19.69 -16.75
N ARG A 521 -54.37 19.89 -18.07
CA ARG A 521 -53.94 18.85 -19.01
C ARG A 521 -52.51 18.38 -18.74
N LEU A 522 -51.56 19.30 -18.55
CA LEU A 522 -50.17 18.96 -18.23
C LEU A 522 -50.05 18.23 -16.88
N GLN A 523 -50.88 18.60 -15.90
CA GLN A 523 -50.95 17.92 -14.62
C GLN A 523 -51.45 16.48 -14.77
N ASP A 524 -52.52 16.26 -15.53
CA ASP A 524 -53.05 14.92 -15.79
C ASP A 524 -52.02 14.07 -16.56
N GLU A 525 -51.41 14.62 -17.61
CA GLU A 525 -50.34 13.94 -18.37
C GLU A 525 -49.13 13.59 -17.51
N TYR A 526 -48.75 14.44 -16.55
CA TYR A 526 -47.67 14.16 -15.60
C TYR A 526 -48.02 13.02 -14.64
N LEU A 527 -49.26 12.98 -14.13
CA LEU A 527 -49.72 11.95 -13.22
C LEU A 527 -49.83 10.58 -13.92
N ASP A 528 -50.28 10.58 -15.17
CA ASP A 528 -50.47 9.37 -15.99
C ASP A 528 -49.17 8.82 -16.60
N ALA A 529 -48.07 9.60 -16.61
CA ALA A 529 -46.79 9.16 -17.15
C ALA A 529 -46.15 8.06 -16.28
N GLU A 530 -45.91 6.90 -16.88
CA GLU A 530 -45.20 5.75 -16.28
C GLU A 530 -43.70 5.76 -16.55
N ASP A 531 -43.27 6.27 -17.72
CA ASP A 531 -41.86 6.39 -18.10
C ASP A 531 -41.19 7.59 -17.41
N TYR A 532 -39.97 7.39 -16.88
CA TYR A 532 -39.24 8.41 -16.14
C TYR A 532 -38.94 9.66 -16.99
N GLU A 533 -38.43 9.50 -18.21
CA GLU A 533 -38.05 10.63 -19.07
C GLU A 533 -39.29 11.44 -19.47
N GLU A 534 -40.38 10.77 -19.80
CA GLU A 534 -41.65 11.43 -20.09
C GLU A 534 -42.18 12.20 -18.87
N LYS A 535 -42.17 11.57 -17.69
CA LYS A 535 -42.67 12.18 -16.46
C LYS A 535 -41.89 13.42 -16.07
N VAL A 536 -40.55 13.37 -16.13
CA VAL A 536 -39.68 14.54 -15.88
C VAL A 536 -39.98 15.66 -16.87
N ALA A 537 -40.05 15.36 -18.17
CA ALA A 537 -40.31 16.38 -19.19
C ALA A 537 -41.66 17.09 -18.99
N LYS A 538 -42.71 16.35 -18.59
CA LYS A 538 -44.02 16.93 -18.26
C LYS A 538 -43.98 17.76 -16.97
N GLY A 539 -43.27 17.27 -15.96
CA GLY A 539 -43.08 17.96 -14.68
C GLY A 539 -42.35 19.30 -14.85
N GLU A 540 -41.26 19.32 -15.62
CA GLU A 540 -40.50 20.54 -15.93
C GLU A 540 -41.32 21.56 -16.75
N GLU A 541 -42.08 21.10 -17.73
CA GLU A 541 -42.96 21.99 -18.51
C GLU A 541 -44.05 22.61 -17.63
N LEU A 542 -44.63 21.82 -16.72
CA LEU A 542 -45.64 22.28 -15.77
C LEU A 542 -45.08 23.28 -14.75
N THR A 543 -43.94 22.97 -14.13
CA THR A 543 -43.28 23.87 -13.18
C THR A 543 -42.83 25.16 -13.85
N CYS A 544 -42.30 25.09 -15.09
CA CYS A 544 -41.95 26.27 -15.89
C CYS A 544 -43.16 27.17 -16.12
N MET A 545 -44.28 26.61 -16.57
CA MET A 545 -45.52 27.38 -16.81
C MET A 545 -46.04 28.05 -15.54
N LEU A 546 -46.09 27.32 -14.43
CA LEU A 546 -46.54 27.85 -13.14
C LEU A 546 -45.63 28.98 -12.63
N GLN A 547 -44.31 28.73 -12.62
CA GLN A 547 -43.32 29.70 -12.17
C GLN A 547 -43.36 30.96 -13.03
N TYR A 548 -43.45 30.82 -14.35
CA TYR A 548 -43.46 31.97 -15.25
C TYR A 548 -44.72 32.83 -15.09
N LEU A 549 -45.90 32.22 -14.89
CA LEU A 549 -47.13 32.96 -14.61
C LEU A 549 -47.02 33.74 -13.29
N ILE A 550 -46.49 33.11 -12.24
CA ILE A 550 -46.24 33.75 -10.95
C ILE A 550 -45.29 34.95 -11.11
N ASP A 551 -44.17 34.76 -11.80
CA ASP A 551 -43.14 35.80 -11.93
C ASP A 551 -43.58 36.97 -12.82
N GLN A 552 -44.44 36.72 -13.81
CA GLN A 552 -44.93 37.75 -14.72
C GLN A 552 -46.28 38.35 -14.29
N HIS A 553 -46.81 38.01 -13.12
CA HIS A 553 -48.09 38.52 -12.63
C HIS A 553 -48.18 40.07 -12.69
N ASP A 554 -47.23 40.75 -12.06
CA ASP A 554 -47.19 42.23 -12.04
C ASP A 554 -46.97 42.82 -13.44
N GLU A 555 -46.20 42.13 -14.28
CA GLU A 555 -45.94 42.57 -15.66
C GLU A 555 -47.20 42.46 -16.52
N ILE A 556 -48.01 41.41 -16.35
CA ILE A 556 -49.26 41.25 -17.11
C ILE A 556 -50.27 42.33 -16.70
N LEU A 557 -50.36 42.66 -15.40
CA LEU A 557 -51.12 43.82 -14.91
C LEU A 557 -50.58 45.12 -15.52
N TYR A 558 -49.25 45.27 -15.57
CA TYR A 558 -48.62 46.41 -16.22
C TYR A 558 -48.96 46.47 -17.72
N ILE A 559 -49.03 45.35 -18.42
CA ILE A 559 -49.42 45.30 -19.84
C ILE A 559 -50.86 45.77 -20.06
N GLU A 560 -51.79 45.45 -19.15
CA GLU A 560 -53.19 45.88 -19.24
C GLU A 560 -53.34 47.40 -19.32
N GLU A 561 -52.56 48.13 -18.53
CA GLU A 561 -52.55 49.60 -18.51
C GLU A 561 -51.73 50.23 -19.65
N MET A 562 -51.07 49.42 -20.50
CA MET A 562 -50.20 49.91 -21.57
C MET A 562 -50.89 50.91 -22.51
N PRO A 563 -52.14 50.69 -22.99
CA PRO A 563 -52.84 51.67 -23.83
C PRO A 563 -52.96 53.04 -23.15
N GLU A 564 -53.33 53.10 -21.88
CA GLU A 564 -53.51 54.35 -21.13
C GLU A 564 -52.18 55.07 -20.89
N ARG A 565 -51.11 54.33 -20.58
CA ARG A 565 -49.77 54.90 -20.44
C ARG A 565 -49.22 55.44 -21.76
N LEU A 566 -49.43 54.71 -22.85
CA LEU A 566 -49.05 55.17 -24.18
C LEU A 566 -49.90 56.35 -24.62
N ASP A 567 -51.17 56.45 -24.22
CA ASP A 567 -52.03 57.61 -24.51
C ASP A 567 -51.37 58.91 -24.05
N LYS A 568 -50.84 58.93 -22.82
CA LYS A 568 -50.08 60.07 -22.29
C LYS A 568 -48.83 60.37 -23.12
N THR A 569 -48.13 59.34 -23.58
CA THR A 569 -46.90 59.47 -24.38
C THR A 569 -47.18 60.05 -25.77
N PHE A 570 -48.32 59.69 -26.37
CA PHE A 570 -48.75 60.14 -27.69
C PHE A 570 -49.59 61.43 -27.64
N THR A 571 -49.64 62.11 -26.50
CA THR A 571 -50.41 63.34 -26.32
C THR A 571 -49.49 64.53 -26.09
N ARG A 572 -49.60 65.55 -26.94
CA ARG A 572 -48.86 66.82 -26.79
C ARG A 572 -49.82 67.94 -26.38
N PHE A 573 -49.42 68.71 -25.38
CA PHE A 573 -50.12 69.93 -24.95
C PHE A 573 -49.44 71.13 -25.60
N SER A 574 -50.20 71.92 -26.36
CA SER A 574 -49.70 73.15 -26.99
C SER A 574 -50.44 74.37 -26.43
N PRO A 575 -49.76 75.52 -26.23
CA PRO A 575 -50.41 76.73 -25.70
C PRO A 575 -51.61 77.13 -26.55
N ASN A 576 -52.78 77.27 -25.92
CA ASN A 576 -53.97 77.73 -26.60
C ASN A 576 -53.98 79.26 -26.65
N PRO A 577 -53.91 79.91 -27.82
CA PRO A 577 -53.90 81.37 -27.89
C PRO A 577 -55.24 82.02 -27.51
N PHE A 578 -56.28 81.23 -27.23
CA PHE A 578 -57.64 81.70 -26.93
C PHE A 578 -58.17 81.33 -25.53
N PHE A 579 -57.50 80.44 -24.77
CA PHE A 579 -57.94 79.97 -23.45
C PHE A 579 -56.75 79.67 -22.53
N GLU A 580 -56.94 79.69 -21.20
CA GLU A 580 -55.89 79.35 -20.22
C GLU A 580 -55.51 77.85 -20.19
N ARG A 581 -56.26 76.98 -20.88
CA ARG A 581 -55.98 75.53 -20.97
C ARG A 581 -55.28 75.20 -22.29
N ASP A 582 -54.18 74.45 -22.21
CA ASP A 582 -53.46 73.95 -23.39
C ASP A 582 -54.36 73.08 -24.28
N ILE A 583 -54.12 73.12 -25.60
CA ILE A 583 -54.78 72.25 -26.57
C ILE A 583 -54.10 70.88 -26.52
N GLU A 584 -54.88 69.87 -26.17
CA GLU A 584 -54.49 68.47 -26.23
C GLU A 584 -54.55 67.96 -27.68
N THR A 585 -53.42 67.52 -28.23
CA THR A 585 -53.34 66.96 -29.59
C THR A 585 -52.65 65.61 -29.56
N LYS A 586 -53.29 64.58 -30.13
CA LYS A 586 -52.66 63.27 -30.32
C LYS A 586 -51.69 63.31 -31.50
N ILE A 587 -50.43 63.01 -31.24
CA ILE A 587 -49.43 62.77 -32.27
C ILE A 587 -49.59 61.33 -32.79
N LEU A 588 -49.34 61.12 -34.08
CA LEU A 588 -49.36 59.79 -34.72
C LEU A 588 -50.60 58.93 -34.35
N PRO A 589 -51.82 59.42 -34.59
CA PRO A 589 -53.05 58.79 -34.10
C PRO A 589 -53.30 57.39 -34.71
N ASN A 590 -52.73 57.10 -35.88
CA ASN A 590 -52.89 55.79 -36.52
C ASN A 590 -51.88 54.78 -35.97
N ILE A 591 -50.61 55.16 -35.74
CA ILE A 591 -49.62 54.30 -35.07
C ILE A 591 -50.12 53.94 -33.67
N TYR A 592 -50.55 54.93 -32.89
CA TYR A 592 -51.13 54.70 -31.57
C TYR A 592 -52.38 53.81 -31.67
N GLY A 593 -53.40 54.23 -32.41
CA GLY A 593 -54.68 53.50 -32.47
C GLY A 593 -54.60 52.11 -33.09
N LYS A 594 -53.63 51.83 -33.97
CA LYS A 594 -53.39 50.47 -34.51
C LYS A 594 -52.54 49.61 -33.58
N GLY A 595 -51.56 50.20 -32.91
CA GLY A 595 -50.71 49.54 -31.92
C GLY A 595 -51.48 49.14 -30.66
N THR A 596 -52.22 50.07 -30.06
CA THR A 596 -52.97 49.85 -28.80
C THR A 596 -54.38 49.30 -29.00
N GLY A 597 -54.83 49.18 -30.25
CA GLY A 597 -56.12 48.59 -30.62
C GLY A 597 -55.96 47.19 -31.22
N PRO A 598 -56.12 47.00 -32.55
CA PRO A 598 -56.11 45.68 -33.18
C PRO A 598 -54.88 44.81 -32.90
N LEU A 599 -53.68 45.40 -32.85
CA LEU A 599 -52.44 44.62 -32.62
C LEU A 599 -52.32 44.17 -31.16
N PHE A 600 -52.58 45.06 -30.20
CA PHE A 600 -52.63 44.72 -28.77
C PHE A 600 -53.66 43.63 -28.48
N GLN A 601 -54.87 43.75 -29.04
CA GLN A 601 -55.91 42.74 -28.86
C GLN A 601 -55.47 41.38 -29.42
N SER A 602 -54.86 41.35 -30.61
CA SER A 602 -54.34 40.11 -31.19
C SER A 602 -53.23 39.48 -30.35
N TYR A 603 -52.35 40.28 -29.73
CA TYR A 603 -51.34 39.75 -28.81
C TYR A 603 -51.98 39.21 -27.53
N ALA A 604 -53.04 39.83 -27.02
CA ALA A 604 -53.75 39.34 -25.84
C ALA A 604 -54.47 38.02 -26.14
N GLU A 605 -55.05 37.87 -27.33
CA GLU A 605 -55.61 36.60 -27.82
C GLU A 605 -54.53 35.51 -27.90
N ASN A 606 -53.35 35.82 -28.44
CA ASN A 606 -52.24 34.87 -28.51
C ASN A 606 -51.75 34.41 -27.10
N LEU A 607 -51.87 35.25 -26.06
CA LEU A 607 -51.54 34.82 -24.70
C LEU A 607 -52.47 33.70 -24.23
N PHE A 608 -53.77 33.82 -24.49
CA PHE A 608 -54.77 32.81 -24.14
C PHE A 608 -54.57 31.48 -24.87
N GLU A 609 -53.93 31.49 -26.04
CA GLU A 609 -53.64 30.31 -26.85
C GLU A 609 -52.29 29.64 -26.51
N SER A 610 -51.57 30.12 -25.50
CA SER A 610 -50.24 29.60 -25.16
C SER A 610 -50.33 28.18 -24.57
N SER A 611 -49.77 27.20 -25.30
CA SER A 611 -49.81 25.77 -24.93
C SER A 611 -48.53 25.25 -24.28
N SER A 612 -47.46 26.06 -24.26
CA SER A 612 -46.17 25.74 -23.65
C SER A 612 -45.50 26.95 -23.00
N CYS A 613 -44.58 26.73 -22.07
CA CYS A 613 -43.84 27.76 -21.34
C CYS A 613 -43.11 28.70 -22.30
N LYS A 614 -42.45 28.13 -23.31
CA LYS A 614 -41.77 28.88 -24.36
C LYS A 614 -42.72 29.74 -25.20
N SER A 615 -43.92 29.23 -25.51
CA SER A 615 -44.93 30.00 -26.26
C SER A 615 -45.46 31.18 -25.45
N LEU A 616 -45.71 30.97 -24.15
CA LEU A 616 -46.16 32.00 -23.22
C LEU A 616 -45.10 33.09 -23.06
N GLN A 617 -43.85 32.69 -22.85
CA GLN A 617 -42.69 33.60 -22.82
C GLN A 617 -42.58 34.44 -24.09
N SER A 618 -42.62 33.78 -25.25
CA SER A 618 -42.53 34.48 -26.54
C SER A 618 -43.70 35.42 -26.77
N ASN A 619 -44.90 35.10 -26.30
CA ASN A 619 -46.08 35.94 -26.48
C ASN A 619 -46.07 37.16 -25.54
N LEU A 620 -45.59 37.04 -24.29
CA LEU A 620 -45.40 38.19 -23.40
C LEU A 620 -44.31 39.14 -23.90
N GLU A 621 -43.20 38.60 -24.42
CA GLU A 621 -42.10 39.38 -25.01
C GLU A 621 -42.59 40.31 -26.14
N LYS A 622 -43.60 39.89 -26.91
CA LYS A 622 -44.18 40.71 -27.99
C LYS A 622 -44.78 42.02 -27.48
N PHE A 623 -45.37 42.03 -26.28
CA PHE A 623 -45.91 43.26 -25.69
C PHE A 623 -44.80 44.25 -25.33
N ARG A 624 -43.70 43.76 -24.75
CA ARG A 624 -42.53 44.60 -24.44
C ARG A 624 -41.97 45.25 -25.71
N LYS A 625 -41.75 44.46 -26.75
CA LYS A 625 -41.28 44.94 -28.05
C LYS A 625 -42.23 45.97 -28.66
N LEU A 626 -43.54 45.71 -28.59
CA LEU A 626 -44.56 46.65 -29.06
C LEU A 626 -44.52 47.98 -28.29
N GLU A 627 -44.51 47.93 -26.95
CA GLU A 627 -44.49 49.14 -26.13
C GLU A 627 -43.23 49.98 -26.39
N ASP A 628 -42.05 49.34 -26.42
CA ASP A 628 -40.78 50.00 -26.69
C ASP A 628 -40.75 50.63 -28.08
N ARG A 629 -41.23 49.90 -29.08
CA ARG A 629 -41.30 50.40 -30.45
C ARG A 629 -42.25 51.59 -30.58
N LEU A 630 -43.41 51.53 -29.93
CA LEU A 630 -44.36 52.65 -29.93
C LEU A 630 -43.76 53.88 -29.21
N LYS A 631 -43.10 53.70 -28.07
CA LYS A 631 -42.38 54.78 -27.36
C LYS A 631 -41.25 55.38 -28.21
N GLU A 632 -40.50 54.56 -28.94
CA GLU A 632 -39.46 55.02 -29.87
C GLU A 632 -40.05 55.88 -31.00
N LEU A 633 -41.13 55.41 -31.64
CA LEU A 633 -41.80 56.13 -32.72
C LEU A 633 -42.42 57.45 -32.22
N ALA A 634 -42.96 57.48 -31.01
CA ALA A 634 -43.46 58.71 -30.38
C ALA A 634 -42.35 59.75 -30.18
N LYS A 635 -41.16 59.34 -29.73
CA LYS A 635 -39.98 60.23 -29.57
C LYS A 635 -39.51 60.83 -30.90
N ARG A 636 -39.71 60.10 -32.01
CA ARG A 636 -39.33 60.51 -33.37
C ARG A 636 -40.50 61.06 -34.20
N SER A 637 -41.53 61.56 -33.53
CA SER A 637 -42.79 61.98 -34.16
C SER A 637 -42.66 63.09 -35.20
N ASP A 638 -41.59 63.89 -35.16
CA ASP A 638 -41.34 64.96 -36.13
C ASP A 638 -40.54 64.48 -37.38
N SER A 639 -40.16 63.20 -37.44
CA SER A 639 -39.49 62.60 -38.60
C SER A 639 -40.47 62.31 -39.75
N GLU A 640 -40.10 62.68 -40.97
CA GLU A 640 -40.93 62.44 -42.17
C GLU A 640 -41.21 60.95 -42.40
N GLU A 641 -40.26 60.07 -42.04
CA GLU A 641 -40.39 58.61 -42.12
C GLU A 641 -41.54 58.09 -41.24
N VAL A 642 -41.63 58.58 -40.00
CA VAL A 642 -42.63 58.15 -39.01
C VAL A 642 -44.02 58.68 -39.38
N VAL A 643 -44.10 59.89 -39.92
CA VAL A 643 -45.37 60.46 -40.43
C VAL A 643 -45.89 59.69 -41.65
N ARG A 644 -45.00 59.22 -42.53
CA ARG A 644 -45.39 58.36 -43.66
C ARG A 644 -45.91 57.01 -43.17
N LEU A 645 -45.24 56.40 -42.19
CA LEU A 645 -45.67 55.16 -41.54
C LEU A 645 -47.07 55.31 -40.91
N ASP A 646 -47.32 56.41 -40.19
CA ASP A 646 -48.65 56.70 -39.60
C ASP A 646 -49.75 56.76 -40.66
N ARG A 647 -49.50 57.41 -41.79
CA ARG A 647 -50.47 57.45 -42.90
C ARG A 647 -50.70 56.06 -43.52
N ALA A 648 -49.66 55.24 -43.62
CA ALA A 648 -49.77 53.88 -44.16
C ALA A 648 -50.66 52.98 -43.27
N LEU A 649 -50.61 53.17 -41.95
CA LEU A 649 -51.40 52.42 -40.98
C LEU A 649 -52.88 52.83 -40.90
N ARG A 650 -53.27 53.98 -41.48
CA ARG A 650 -54.61 54.55 -41.35
C ARG A 650 -55.76 53.59 -41.72
N ARG A 651 -55.57 52.73 -42.74
CA ARG A 651 -56.59 51.78 -43.22
C ARG A 651 -56.27 50.32 -42.91
N GLU A 652 -55.17 50.05 -42.21
CA GLU A 652 -54.74 48.69 -41.91
C GLU A 652 -55.37 48.23 -40.59
N ASN A 653 -55.98 47.05 -40.60
CA ASN A 653 -56.63 46.45 -39.43
C ASN A 653 -56.16 45.01 -39.20
N ILE A 654 -55.32 44.46 -40.07
CA ILE A 654 -54.84 43.08 -39.98
C ILE A 654 -53.58 43.06 -39.11
N PRO A 655 -53.59 42.39 -37.93
CA PRO A 655 -52.48 42.42 -36.96
C PRO A 655 -51.10 42.13 -37.56
N ASN A 656 -50.95 41.03 -38.32
CA ASN A 656 -49.67 40.67 -38.95
C ASN A 656 -49.12 41.71 -39.92
N ARG A 657 -49.99 42.51 -40.56
CA ARG A 657 -49.55 43.60 -41.45
C ARG A 657 -49.15 44.83 -40.65
N ILE A 658 -49.87 45.11 -39.55
CA ILE A 658 -49.52 46.18 -38.61
C ILE A 658 -48.15 45.88 -37.98
N GLU A 659 -47.94 44.66 -37.49
CA GLU A 659 -46.67 44.19 -36.92
C GLU A 659 -45.49 44.38 -37.89
N ARG A 660 -45.63 43.92 -39.14
CA ARG A 660 -44.60 44.11 -40.18
C ARG A 660 -44.33 45.58 -40.49
N LEU A 661 -45.36 46.42 -40.56
CA LEU A 661 -45.20 47.85 -40.82
C LEU A 661 -44.52 48.57 -39.64
N LEU A 662 -44.73 48.10 -38.42
CA LEU A 662 -44.05 48.60 -37.23
C LEU A 662 -42.62 48.03 -37.07
N ASN A 663 -42.20 47.10 -37.93
CA ASN A 663 -40.94 46.35 -37.87
C ASN A 663 -40.77 45.58 -36.54
N LEU A 664 -41.81 44.85 -36.14
CA LEU A 664 -41.84 44.01 -34.93
C LEU A 664 -41.62 42.53 -35.23
#